data_AF-A0AAU6Z0H7-F1
#
_entry.id   AF-A0AAU6Z0H7-F1
#
_cell.length_a   1.000
_cell.length_b   1.000
_cell.length_c   1.000
_cell.angle_alpha   90.00
_cell.angle_beta   90.00
_cell.angle_gamma   90.00
#
_symmetry.space_group_name_H-M   'P 1'
#
loop_
_entity.id
_entity.type
_entity.pdbx_description
1 polymer ?
#
loop_
_entity_poly.entity_id
_entity_poly.type
_entity_poly.pdbx_seq_one_letter_code
_entity_poly.pdbx_strand_id
1 'polypeptide(L)'
;MIRNRTRRPGSYRQSQRLISVASIAMLVVGFLAVMTPPATAAANEVLILGSTVTGGTNSIEASEVAARGLTPVVVDDATWQTMNQAQFSTYRAIILGDATCSDVIPKTAEGTVAAWGPAVTGNVLIAGTDPVYHAAQGGDTVTRRAVDFVVDQVGKTGAYIALSCYYEGVGAKTPVPLLDALRPGGFTATGVNCHNSAHIVATHPALSGLTDVQLSDWSCSVHEAFDTWPADFTVLAIAKDFGAAYTASDGTIGTPYILAQGSGLRSFPLSLDPVSQTRASGTYAAATAQLLDGVTSAPVSGTKLAERISAGPNTGATVSCGTCTTDAAGHVSFSYLGGSGKGTDTLQAWIDVDANGSPSAGEPQTTAAIVWTAAAGNKAYVALGDSFSSGEGAPPFEPGTDVPTDRCHRGLESYPHLLARLRSLTLTADRACSGAVIAQVIGEGQYADEPSAQITALTHETSLVTITVGGNDINFGDVLFDCLVRVTNCKTKDSKMVDTQLSRLQANLPEVYRRIRAATSPTTRILVAGYPQIFPDPDSVNVGSCSDVRLTPLEKINGGEMTWLRANTVRLDDVIKKAAASVPGVTYVDPLGSRSTFPGHEVCTGRSWFNGVVDPSGPLKVWSFHPNPLGQRAYAQLFAAYL
;
A
#
# COMPACT_ATOMS: atom_id res chain seq x y z
N MET A 1 99.59 19.08 -4.08
CA MET A 1 99.92 19.99 -5.19
C MET A 1 98.72 19.98 -6.15
N ILE A 2 97.83 20.97 -6.08
CA ILE A 2 97.84 22.25 -6.82
C ILE A 2 97.82 22.10 -8.36
N ARG A 3 96.74 22.66 -8.93
CA ARG A 3 96.49 23.20 -10.30
C ARG A 3 96.09 22.23 -11.41
N ASN A 4 94.84 22.26 -11.87
CA ASN A 4 94.14 23.23 -12.76
C ASN A 4 94.48 23.07 -14.26
N ARG A 5 93.47 22.74 -15.08
CA ARG A 5 93.08 23.51 -16.27
C ARG A 5 91.70 23.12 -16.83
N THR A 6 90.95 24.17 -17.13
CA THR A 6 89.64 24.34 -17.81
C THR A 6 89.71 23.95 -19.30
N ARG A 7 88.66 23.76 -20.13
CA ARG A 7 87.27 24.30 -20.25
C ARG A 7 86.57 23.57 -21.43
N ARG A 8 85.25 23.32 -21.38
CA ARG A 8 84.24 23.74 -22.42
C ARG A 8 82.80 23.34 -22.00
N PRO A 9 81.76 24.15 -22.32
CA PRO A 9 80.45 24.09 -21.67
C PRO A 9 79.24 23.80 -22.59
N GLY A 10 78.09 23.53 -21.98
CA GLY A 10 76.74 23.50 -22.58
C GLY A 10 75.83 22.50 -21.86
N SER A 11 75.38 22.75 -20.62
CA SER A 11 74.07 23.35 -20.24
C SER A 11 72.88 22.75 -21.02
N TYR A 12 71.87 22.15 -20.40
CA TYR A 12 71.00 22.76 -19.38
C TYR A 12 70.48 21.74 -18.36
N ARG A 13 70.30 22.23 -17.13
CA ARG A 13 69.95 21.51 -15.91
C ARG A 13 68.84 22.29 -15.19
N GLN A 14 68.17 21.61 -14.25
CA GLN A 14 67.56 22.13 -13.01
C GLN A 14 66.17 22.79 -13.14
N SER A 15 65.29 22.71 -12.12
CA SER A 15 65.56 22.93 -10.67
C SER A 15 64.42 22.34 -9.81
N GLN A 16 64.66 21.69 -8.66
CA GLN A 16 64.77 22.23 -7.26
C GLN A 16 63.40 22.68 -6.67
N ARG A 17 63.02 22.46 -5.39
CA ARG A 17 63.77 22.46 -4.12
C ARG A 17 62.86 22.01 -2.94
N LEU A 18 63.48 21.48 -1.87
CA LEU A 18 62.93 21.26 -0.50
C LEU A 18 62.88 22.57 0.32
N ILE A 19 62.11 22.62 1.44
CA ILE A 19 62.54 22.94 2.84
C ILE A 19 61.37 23.29 3.83
N SER A 20 61.31 22.51 4.92
CA SER A 20 61.05 22.80 6.38
C SER A 20 59.70 23.23 7.04
N VAL A 21 59.21 22.32 7.91
CA VAL A 21 58.85 22.36 9.36
C VAL A 21 58.06 23.54 9.98
N ALA A 22 56.87 23.24 10.56
CA ALA A 22 56.46 23.66 11.93
C ALA A 22 55.17 22.93 12.41
N SER A 23 55.14 22.58 13.69
CA SER A 23 54.23 21.66 14.40
C SER A 23 52.92 22.29 14.91
N ILE A 24 51.78 21.55 14.88
CA ILE A 24 50.70 21.63 15.91
C ILE A 24 50.05 20.24 16.05
N ALA A 25 49.98 19.73 17.28
CA ALA A 25 49.32 18.49 17.65
C ALA A 25 47.81 18.70 17.85
N MET A 26 46.98 17.76 17.39
CA MET A 26 45.66 17.47 17.97
C MET A 26 45.33 15.98 17.83
N LEU A 27 44.91 15.40 18.95
CA LEU A 27 44.41 14.04 19.10
C LEU A 27 43.31 13.74 18.07
N VAL A 28 43.47 12.65 17.32
CA VAL A 28 42.34 11.95 16.70
C VAL A 28 42.05 10.73 17.55
N VAL A 29 40.95 10.80 18.31
CA VAL A 29 40.30 9.63 18.90
C VAL A 29 39.76 8.81 17.73
N GLY A 30 40.43 7.71 17.41
CA GLY A 30 39.95 6.75 16.43
C GLY A 30 38.70 6.04 16.97
N PHE A 31 37.53 6.50 16.55
CA PHE A 31 36.33 5.68 16.57
C PHE A 31 36.55 4.55 15.56
N LEU A 32 36.89 3.34 16.05
CA LEU A 32 36.66 2.12 15.30
C LEU A 32 35.14 1.94 15.17
N ALA A 33 34.56 2.52 14.11
CA ALA A 33 33.28 2.06 13.62
C ALA A 33 33.51 0.63 13.10
N VAL A 34 33.06 -0.36 13.87
CA VAL A 34 32.82 -1.70 13.34
C VAL A 34 31.74 -1.53 12.28
N MET A 35 32.16 -1.34 11.04
CA MET A 35 31.28 -1.45 9.88
C MET A 35 30.89 -2.91 9.78
N THR A 36 29.73 -3.28 10.32
CA THR A 36 29.07 -4.52 9.95
C THR A 36 28.75 -4.43 8.44
N PRO A 37 29.23 -5.36 7.61
CA PRO A 37 28.80 -5.39 6.22
C PRO A 37 27.28 -5.63 6.20
N PRO A 38 26.56 -5.11 5.19
CA PRO A 38 25.16 -5.47 5.01
C PRO A 38 25.10 -6.99 4.82
N ALA A 39 24.37 -7.68 5.70
CA ALA A 39 24.14 -9.12 5.58
C ALA A 39 23.39 -9.38 4.27
N THR A 40 24.12 -9.79 3.24
CA THR A 40 23.54 -10.38 2.03
C THR A 40 22.93 -11.73 2.43
N ALA A 41 21.61 -11.85 2.27
CA ALA A 41 20.81 -13.01 2.66
C ALA A 41 21.36 -14.34 2.13
N ALA A 42 21.47 -15.35 2.99
CA ALA A 42 21.74 -16.71 2.58
C ALA A 42 20.41 -17.41 2.21
N ALA A 43 19.81 -17.02 1.07
CA ALA A 43 18.55 -17.58 0.58
C ALA A 43 18.54 -19.11 0.34
N ASN A 44 19.70 -19.76 0.50
CA ASN A 44 19.93 -21.20 0.33
C ASN A 44 20.27 -21.94 1.65
N GLU A 45 20.29 -21.25 2.80
CA GLU A 45 20.53 -21.86 4.11
C GLU A 45 19.23 -22.08 4.86
N VAL A 46 19.13 -23.17 5.61
CA VAL A 46 18.00 -23.47 6.51
C VAL A 46 18.53 -23.59 7.93
N LEU A 47 17.99 -22.77 8.83
CA LEU A 47 18.40 -22.74 10.23
C LEU A 47 17.67 -23.84 11.01
N ILE A 48 18.40 -24.63 11.78
CA ILE A 48 17.86 -25.72 12.60
C ILE A 48 18.34 -25.52 14.04
N LEU A 49 17.39 -25.48 15.00
CA LEU A 49 17.76 -25.45 16.42
C LEU A 49 18.21 -26.85 16.86
N GLY A 50 19.50 -27.02 17.13
CA GLY A 50 20.11 -28.32 17.39
C GLY A 50 19.52 -29.07 18.58
N SER A 51 19.04 -28.36 19.60
CA SER A 51 18.37 -28.96 20.77
C SER A 51 16.99 -29.57 20.46
N THR A 52 16.44 -29.29 19.26
CA THR A 52 15.13 -29.81 18.82
C THR A 52 15.21 -31.00 17.88
N VAL A 53 16.41 -31.44 17.48
CA VAL A 53 16.57 -32.53 16.50
C VAL A 53 17.44 -33.65 17.03
N THR A 54 17.18 -34.87 16.58
CA THR A 54 18.02 -36.03 16.88
C THR A 54 19.07 -36.24 15.80
N GLY A 55 20.36 -36.31 16.19
CA GLY A 55 21.48 -36.56 15.27
C GLY A 55 22.18 -35.30 14.74
N GLY A 56 21.77 -34.10 15.17
CA GLY A 56 22.42 -32.84 14.81
C GLY A 56 22.44 -32.62 13.29
N THR A 57 23.63 -32.45 12.70
CA THR A 57 23.78 -32.30 11.24
C THR A 57 23.39 -33.54 10.43
N ASN A 58 23.20 -34.68 11.07
CA ASN A 58 22.72 -35.92 10.46
C ASN A 58 21.23 -36.19 10.73
N SER A 59 20.48 -35.21 11.26
CA SER A 59 19.05 -35.38 11.49
C SER A 59 18.29 -35.58 10.17
N ILE A 60 17.06 -36.10 10.25
CA ILE A 60 16.20 -36.28 9.07
C ILE A 60 15.93 -34.92 8.41
N GLU A 61 15.71 -33.87 9.20
CA GLU A 61 15.52 -32.50 8.75
C GLU A 61 16.75 -32.00 8.00
N ALA A 62 17.95 -32.08 8.60
CA ALA A 62 19.19 -31.63 7.99
C ALA A 62 19.49 -32.40 6.68
N SER A 63 19.19 -33.70 6.67
CA SER A 63 19.36 -34.56 5.50
C SER A 63 18.42 -34.18 4.36
N GLU A 64 17.15 -33.86 4.66
CA GLU A 64 16.20 -33.43 3.63
C GLU A 64 16.53 -32.04 3.09
N VAL A 65 16.96 -31.11 3.96
CA VAL A 65 17.46 -29.79 3.53
C VAL A 65 18.59 -29.98 2.49
N ALA A 66 19.56 -30.84 2.79
CA ALA A 66 20.65 -31.16 1.86
C ALA A 66 20.14 -31.84 0.57
N ALA A 67 19.16 -32.73 0.66
CA ALA A 67 18.56 -33.40 -0.50
C ALA A 67 17.85 -32.41 -1.44
N ARG A 68 17.37 -31.27 -0.93
CA ARG A 68 16.81 -30.15 -1.71
C ARG A 68 17.85 -29.17 -2.26
N GLY A 69 19.14 -29.48 -2.10
CA GLY A 69 20.23 -28.63 -2.57
C GLY A 69 20.42 -27.37 -1.74
N LEU A 70 19.91 -27.36 -0.50
CA LEU A 70 20.05 -26.29 0.47
C LEU A 70 21.09 -26.69 1.53
N THR A 71 21.60 -25.70 2.26
CA THR A 71 22.60 -25.92 3.30
C THR A 71 21.93 -25.95 4.69
N PRO A 72 21.95 -27.08 5.43
CA PRO A 72 21.47 -27.12 6.80
C PRO A 72 22.47 -26.42 7.73
N VAL A 73 21.98 -25.46 8.51
CA VAL A 73 22.75 -24.72 9.52
C VAL A 73 22.20 -25.08 10.89
N VAL A 74 22.81 -26.08 11.53
CA VAL A 74 22.44 -26.52 12.88
C VAL A 74 23.18 -25.69 13.91
N VAL A 75 22.45 -24.97 14.76
CA VAL A 75 23.02 -24.10 15.80
C VAL A 75 22.67 -24.60 17.19
N ASP A 76 23.52 -24.30 18.17
CA ASP A 76 23.23 -24.56 19.58
C ASP A 76 22.33 -23.46 20.18
N ASP A 77 21.83 -23.71 21.39
CA ASP A 77 20.95 -22.79 22.10
C ASP A 77 21.61 -21.42 22.34
N ALA A 78 22.90 -21.41 22.67
CA ALA A 78 23.64 -20.17 22.94
C ALA A 78 23.73 -19.28 21.69
N THR A 79 24.01 -19.88 20.53
CA THR A 79 24.05 -19.17 19.25
C THR A 79 22.66 -18.63 18.92
N TRP A 80 21.62 -19.48 18.99
CA TRP A 80 20.23 -19.08 18.71
C TRP A 80 19.78 -17.88 19.55
N GLN A 81 20.07 -17.90 20.86
CA GLN A 81 19.69 -16.81 21.78
C GLN A 81 20.29 -15.45 21.43
N THR A 82 21.43 -15.43 20.73
CA THR A 82 22.09 -14.18 20.32
C THR A 82 21.56 -13.62 19.00
N MET A 83 20.75 -14.38 18.26
CA MET A 83 20.25 -13.99 16.95
C MET A 83 19.11 -12.99 17.05
N ASN A 84 19.13 -11.97 16.18
CA ASN A 84 18.05 -11.01 16.01
C ASN A 84 17.19 -11.33 14.78
N GLN A 85 16.06 -10.62 14.63
CA GLN A 85 15.13 -10.82 13.52
C GLN A 85 15.79 -10.70 12.14
N ALA A 86 16.71 -9.75 11.95
CA ALA A 86 17.38 -9.57 10.67
C ALA A 86 18.25 -10.77 10.31
N GLN A 87 18.88 -11.42 11.29
CA GLN A 87 19.63 -12.66 11.11
C GLN A 87 18.70 -13.85 10.81
N PHE A 88 17.58 -14.00 11.52
CA PHE A 88 16.60 -15.05 11.20
C PHE A 88 16.03 -14.89 9.78
N SER A 89 15.81 -13.65 9.35
CA SER A 89 15.24 -13.33 8.03
C SER A 89 16.18 -13.64 6.85
N THR A 90 17.45 -13.99 7.11
CA THR A 90 18.36 -14.38 6.01
C THR A 90 18.16 -15.82 5.55
N TYR A 91 17.53 -16.67 6.37
CA TYR A 91 17.36 -18.09 6.11
C TYR A 91 16.13 -18.38 5.27
N ARG A 92 16.22 -19.44 4.46
CA ARG A 92 15.12 -19.97 3.65
C ARG A 92 14.00 -20.55 4.51
N ALA A 93 14.36 -21.21 5.60
CA ALA A 93 13.42 -21.69 6.57
C ALA A 93 14.07 -21.80 7.96
N ILE A 94 13.22 -21.85 8.97
CA ILE A 94 13.57 -22.11 10.36
C ILE A 94 12.95 -23.44 10.77
N ILE A 95 13.72 -24.32 11.39
CA ILE A 95 13.27 -25.64 11.81
C ILE A 95 13.44 -25.79 13.31
N LEU A 96 12.30 -26.01 13.98
CA LEU A 96 12.20 -26.60 15.31
C LEU A 96 11.72 -28.03 15.07
N GLY A 97 12.66 -28.97 14.94
CA GLY A 97 12.37 -30.33 14.51
C GLY A 97 11.86 -31.21 15.65
N ASP A 98 11.99 -32.52 15.49
CA ASP A 98 11.60 -33.48 16.53
C ASP A 98 12.80 -34.12 17.24
N ALA A 99 12.80 -34.01 18.58
CA ALA A 99 13.86 -34.48 19.46
C ALA A 99 13.70 -35.96 19.87
N THR A 100 12.72 -36.69 19.30
CA THR A 100 12.29 -38.06 19.68
C THR A 100 11.37 -38.06 20.91
N CYS A 101 10.06 -37.83 20.70
CA CYS A 101 8.98 -37.78 21.70
C CYS A 101 9.40 -37.25 23.08
N SER A 102 9.60 -35.93 23.15
CA SER A 102 9.98 -35.21 24.37
C SER A 102 8.78 -34.43 24.91
N ASP A 103 8.60 -34.39 26.24
CA ASP A 103 7.67 -33.50 26.94
C ASP A 103 8.29 -32.14 27.29
N VAL A 104 9.56 -31.91 26.90
CA VAL A 104 10.32 -30.71 27.21
C VAL A 104 10.21 -29.69 26.08
N ILE A 105 9.45 -28.62 26.31
CA ILE A 105 9.35 -27.48 25.39
C ILE A 105 10.73 -26.79 25.24
N PRO A 106 11.19 -26.49 24.00
CA PRO A 106 12.46 -25.81 23.75
C PRO A 106 12.45 -24.35 24.26
N LYS A 107 12.84 -24.15 25.52
CA LYS A 107 12.79 -22.83 26.19
C LYS A 107 13.59 -21.73 25.47
N THR A 108 14.65 -22.11 24.75
CA THR A 108 15.41 -21.18 23.91
C THR A 108 14.57 -20.62 22.78
N ALA A 109 13.83 -21.46 22.04
CA ALA A 109 12.95 -21.00 20.97
C ALA A 109 11.74 -20.22 21.52
N GLU A 110 11.11 -20.73 22.60
CA GLU A 110 9.97 -20.07 23.25
C GLU A 110 10.36 -18.69 23.83
N GLY A 111 11.55 -18.57 24.43
CA GLY A 111 12.04 -17.30 24.99
C GLY A 111 12.45 -16.26 23.95
N THR A 112 12.55 -16.65 22.67
CA THR A 112 13.01 -15.79 21.57
C THR A 112 11.98 -15.63 20.45
N VAL A 113 10.70 -15.96 20.71
CA VAL A 113 9.60 -15.85 19.73
C VAL A 113 9.49 -14.48 19.07
N ALA A 114 9.80 -13.40 19.81
CA ALA A 114 9.79 -12.04 19.27
C ALA A 114 10.94 -11.74 18.29
N ALA A 115 12.02 -12.54 18.32
CA ALA A 115 13.14 -12.41 17.40
C ALA A 115 12.93 -13.23 16.12
N TRP A 116 12.60 -14.52 16.23
CA TRP A 116 12.49 -15.39 15.05
C TRP A 116 11.11 -15.36 14.41
N GLY A 117 10.04 -15.18 15.18
CA GLY A 117 8.65 -15.19 14.68
C GLY A 117 8.39 -14.18 13.56
N PRO A 118 8.72 -12.89 13.74
CA PRO A 118 8.56 -11.88 12.70
C PRO A 118 9.42 -12.09 11.43
N ALA A 119 10.40 -12.99 11.45
CA ALA A 119 11.14 -13.37 10.26
C ALA A 119 10.35 -14.34 9.37
N VAL A 120 9.45 -15.14 9.97
CA VAL A 120 8.65 -16.14 9.26
C VAL A 120 7.58 -15.46 8.41
N THR A 121 7.78 -15.49 7.10
CA THR A 121 6.94 -14.81 6.10
C THR A 121 6.47 -15.74 4.99
N GLY A 122 6.94 -17.00 5.02
CA GLY A 122 6.71 -18.04 4.04
C GLY A 122 5.75 -19.14 4.49
N ASN A 123 5.95 -20.34 3.94
CA ASN A 123 5.19 -21.54 4.29
C ASN A 123 5.50 -22.00 5.72
N VAL A 124 4.47 -22.35 6.48
CA VAL A 124 4.58 -22.84 7.86
C VAL A 124 3.85 -24.16 8.01
N LEU A 125 4.48 -25.16 8.61
CA LEU A 125 3.84 -26.41 9.00
C LEU A 125 4.11 -26.69 10.48
N ILE A 126 3.04 -27.00 11.21
CA ILE A 126 3.06 -27.34 12.63
C ILE A 126 2.49 -28.75 12.78
N ALA A 127 3.24 -29.65 13.42
CA ALA A 127 2.84 -31.05 13.59
C ALA A 127 2.79 -31.44 15.07
N GLY A 128 1.63 -31.87 15.56
CA GLY A 128 1.37 -32.39 16.91
C GLY A 128 1.74 -33.86 17.09
N THR A 129 2.94 -34.24 16.66
CA THR A 129 3.44 -35.63 16.72
C THR A 129 4.97 -35.66 16.74
N ASP A 130 5.51 -36.86 16.95
CA ASP A 130 6.90 -37.27 17.16
C ASP A 130 7.44 -38.12 15.98
N PRO A 131 7.51 -37.55 14.76
CA PRO A 131 7.83 -38.30 13.56
C PRO A 131 9.22 -38.96 13.56
N VAL A 132 10.17 -38.48 14.37
CA VAL A 132 11.51 -39.09 14.50
C VAL A 132 11.45 -40.37 15.33
N TYR A 133 10.63 -40.42 16.38
CA TYR A 133 10.42 -41.66 17.16
C TYR A 133 9.79 -42.75 16.27
N HIS A 134 8.85 -42.36 15.41
CA HIS A 134 8.16 -43.24 14.48
C HIS A 134 8.74 -43.24 13.05
N ALA A 135 10.04 -42.93 12.91
CA ALA A 135 10.68 -42.78 11.59
C ALA A 135 10.51 -44.00 10.67
N ALA A 136 10.56 -45.22 11.22
CA ALA A 136 10.42 -46.47 10.44
C ALA A 136 8.97 -46.81 10.06
N GLN A 137 7.98 -46.09 10.58
CA GLN A 137 6.55 -46.34 10.40
C GLN A 137 5.87 -45.29 9.51
N GLY A 138 6.64 -44.33 8.98
CA GLY A 138 6.15 -43.25 8.11
C GLY A 138 6.47 -41.86 8.63
N GLY A 139 6.92 -41.73 9.89
CA GLY A 139 7.30 -40.45 10.48
C GLY A 139 8.43 -39.75 9.71
N ASP A 140 9.36 -40.49 9.12
CA ASP A 140 10.41 -39.91 8.29
C ASP A 140 9.83 -39.13 7.09
N THR A 141 8.77 -39.64 6.48
CA THR A 141 8.08 -39.01 5.36
C THR A 141 7.36 -37.74 5.80
N VAL A 142 6.78 -37.71 7.00
CA VAL A 142 6.19 -36.50 7.58
C VAL A 142 7.23 -35.40 7.70
N THR A 143 8.38 -35.70 8.34
CA THR A 143 9.47 -34.75 8.51
C THR A 143 9.99 -34.25 7.18
N ARG A 144 10.23 -35.14 6.20
CA ARG A 144 10.75 -34.75 4.88
C ARG A 144 9.79 -33.84 4.12
N ARG A 145 8.51 -34.20 4.07
CA ARG A 145 7.50 -33.40 3.36
C ARG A 145 7.23 -32.07 4.05
N ALA A 146 7.35 -32.01 5.38
CA ALA A 146 7.32 -30.75 6.10
C ALA A 146 8.48 -29.83 5.70
N VAL A 147 9.72 -30.36 5.62
CA VAL A 147 10.88 -29.61 5.14
C VAL A 147 10.65 -29.11 3.71
N ASP A 148 10.19 -29.98 2.81
CA ASP A 148 9.89 -29.62 1.42
C ASP A 148 8.92 -28.46 1.32
N PHE A 149 7.85 -28.51 2.12
CA PHE A 149 6.82 -27.49 2.13
C PHE A 149 7.35 -26.13 2.60
N VAL A 150 8.13 -26.09 3.68
CA VAL A 150 8.56 -24.82 4.28
C VAL A 150 9.66 -24.12 3.47
N VAL A 151 10.37 -24.85 2.60
CA VAL A 151 11.39 -24.26 1.71
C VAL A 151 10.88 -23.93 0.29
N ASP A 152 9.65 -24.33 -0.05
CA ASP A 152 9.08 -24.20 -1.40
C ASP A 152 8.89 -22.73 -1.84
N GLN A 153 8.59 -21.84 -0.91
CA GLN A 153 8.45 -20.40 -1.20
C GLN A 153 9.80 -19.67 -1.24
N VAL A 154 10.41 -19.63 -2.41
CA VAL A 154 11.65 -18.86 -2.67
C VAL A 154 11.47 -17.39 -2.27
N GLY A 155 12.44 -16.85 -1.52
CA GLY A 155 12.48 -15.44 -1.13
C GLY A 155 11.69 -15.09 0.14
N LYS A 156 11.07 -16.07 0.78
CA LYS A 156 10.40 -15.95 2.08
C LYS A 156 10.98 -16.97 3.05
N THR A 157 11.02 -16.64 4.33
CA THR A 157 11.46 -17.57 5.38
C THR A 157 10.26 -18.41 5.84
N GLY A 158 10.29 -19.71 5.57
CA GLY A 158 9.29 -20.65 6.09
C GLY A 158 9.61 -21.17 7.50
N ALA A 159 8.72 -21.96 8.09
CA ALA A 159 8.96 -22.59 9.38
C ALA A 159 8.35 -23.99 9.51
N TYR A 160 9.16 -24.98 9.93
CA TYR A 160 8.67 -26.28 10.38
C TYR A 160 8.79 -26.37 11.89
N ILE A 161 7.69 -26.67 12.58
CA ILE A 161 7.63 -26.79 14.03
C ILE A 161 6.97 -28.13 14.38
N ALA A 162 7.77 -29.11 14.78
CA ALA A 162 7.25 -30.30 15.43
C ALA A 162 7.01 -30.00 16.92
N LEU A 163 5.84 -30.38 17.42
CA LEU A 163 5.54 -30.31 18.85
C LEU A 163 5.95 -31.58 19.60
N SER A 164 6.47 -32.59 18.89
CA SER A 164 7.01 -33.82 19.48
C SER A 164 5.96 -34.50 20.36
N CYS A 165 6.14 -34.48 21.68
CA CYS A 165 5.17 -34.88 22.69
C CYS A 165 4.99 -33.79 23.76
N TYR A 166 5.30 -32.51 23.44
CA TYR A 166 5.32 -31.38 24.38
C TYR A 166 3.99 -31.19 25.11
N TYR A 167 2.88 -31.60 24.48
CA TYR A 167 1.53 -31.40 24.99
C TYR A 167 0.75 -32.71 25.16
N GLU A 168 1.38 -33.88 25.08
CA GLU A 168 0.70 -35.18 25.12
C GLU A 168 -0.21 -35.36 26.35
N GLY A 169 0.26 -34.92 27.52
CA GLY A 169 -0.41 -35.09 28.81
C GLY A 169 -1.18 -33.87 29.31
N VAL A 170 -1.35 -32.82 28.50
CA VAL A 170 -2.00 -31.57 28.97
C VAL A 170 -3.52 -31.62 28.82
N GLY A 171 -4.21 -30.80 29.63
CA GLY A 171 -5.65 -30.65 29.51
C GLY A 171 -6.08 -29.84 28.28
N ALA A 172 -7.36 -29.90 27.93
CA ALA A 172 -7.91 -29.14 26.81
C ALA A 172 -7.72 -27.63 26.96
N LYS A 173 -7.52 -26.95 25.83
CA LYS A 173 -7.30 -25.51 25.69
C LYS A 173 -6.03 -25.02 26.37
N THR A 174 -5.00 -25.87 26.48
CA THR A 174 -3.70 -25.46 27.02
C THR A 174 -3.01 -24.52 26.02
N PRO A 175 -2.60 -23.30 26.42
CA PRO A 175 -1.90 -22.39 25.52
C PRO A 175 -0.58 -22.96 24.98
N VAL A 176 -0.19 -22.56 23.77
CA VAL A 176 1.06 -22.98 23.13
C VAL A 176 1.99 -21.77 22.90
N PRO A 177 2.70 -21.26 23.94
CA PRO A 177 3.48 -20.02 23.83
C PRO A 177 4.59 -20.06 22.78
N LEU A 178 5.12 -21.25 22.48
CA LEU A 178 6.09 -21.42 21.39
C LEU A 178 5.55 -20.90 20.04
N LEU A 179 4.25 -21.07 19.78
CA LEU A 179 3.59 -20.65 18.56
C LEU A 179 3.14 -19.18 18.58
N ASP A 180 3.34 -18.46 19.69
CA ASP A 180 3.12 -17.01 19.76
C ASP A 180 4.05 -16.25 18.80
N ALA A 181 5.17 -16.87 18.39
CA ALA A 181 6.02 -16.39 17.30
C ALA A 181 5.25 -16.18 16.00
N LEU A 182 4.27 -17.04 15.72
CA LEU A 182 3.45 -16.99 14.52
C LEU A 182 2.25 -16.11 14.76
N ARG A 183 1.43 -16.44 15.78
CA ARG A 183 0.22 -15.68 16.13
C ARG A 183 0.08 -15.64 17.65
N PRO A 184 0.42 -14.50 18.29
CA PRO A 184 0.33 -14.37 19.75
C PRO A 184 -1.05 -14.73 20.31
N GLY A 185 -1.10 -15.69 21.23
CA GLY A 185 -2.32 -16.19 21.87
C GLY A 185 -3.26 -16.95 20.93
N GLY A 186 -2.81 -17.29 19.72
CA GLY A 186 -3.65 -17.85 18.66
C GLY A 186 -3.86 -19.36 18.75
N PHE A 187 -3.03 -20.08 19.51
CA PHE A 187 -3.00 -21.53 19.53
C PHE A 187 -3.24 -22.10 20.92
N THR A 188 -4.11 -23.10 20.99
CA THR A 188 -4.27 -23.95 22.17
C THR A 188 -4.28 -25.42 21.77
N ALA A 189 -3.64 -26.27 22.58
CA ALA A 189 -3.55 -27.69 22.38
C ALA A 189 -4.30 -28.49 23.46
N THR A 190 -4.69 -29.70 23.10
CA THR A 190 -5.14 -30.74 24.03
C THR A 190 -4.27 -31.98 23.86
N GLY A 191 -3.96 -32.63 24.98
CA GLY A 191 -3.34 -33.94 24.97
C GLY A 191 -4.27 -35.00 24.41
N VAL A 192 -3.75 -35.85 23.53
CA VAL A 192 -4.43 -37.01 22.95
C VAL A 192 -4.07 -38.28 23.70
N ASN A 193 -2.96 -38.28 24.47
CA ASN A 193 -2.27 -39.42 25.08
C ASN A 193 -1.82 -40.47 24.06
N CYS A 194 -2.72 -40.94 23.20
CA CYS A 194 -2.37 -41.74 22.04
C CYS A 194 -3.56 -41.91 21.08
N HIS A 195 -3.34 -41.67 19.79
CA HIS A 195 -4.30 -42.02 18.74
C HIS A 195 -3.57 -42.44 17.47
N ASN A 196 -4.18 -43.31 16.65
CA ASN A 196 -3.46 -44.06 15.61
C ASN A 196 -4.10 -43.96 14.21
N SER A 197 -5.25 -43.29 14.09
CA SER A 197 -5.94 -43.12 12.81
C SER A 197 -5.92 -41.65 12.39
N ALA A 198 -5.05 -41.34 11.44
CA ALA A 198 -4.98 -40.01 10.85
C ALA A 198 -5.72 -39.95 9.51
N HIS A 199 -6.03 -38.74 9.08
CA HIS A 199 -6.57 -38.49 7.75
C HIS A 199 -6.11 -37.15 7.21
N ILE A 200 -5.59 -37.12 5.98
CA ILE A 200 -5.18 -35.91 5.29
C ILE A 200 -6.37 -35.27 4.60
N VAL A 201 -6.58 -33.99 4.88
CA VAL A 201 -7.74 -33.22 4.41
C VAL A 201 -7.36 -31.99 3.59
N ALA A 202 -6.05 -31.75 3.41
CA ALA A 202 -5.54 -30.71 2.53
C ALA A 202 -4.33 -31.20 1.73
N THR A 203 -4.03 -30.51 0.64
CA THR A 203 -2.99 -30.89 -0.31
C THR A 203 -2.12 -29.70 -0.67
N HIS A 204 -0.88 -30.01 -1.05
CA HIS A 204 0.08 -29.08 -1.64
C HIS A 204 1.06 -29.88 -2.51
N PRO A 205 1.54 -29.36 -3.65
CA PRO A 205 2.52 -30.08 -4.48
C PRO A 205 3.77 -30.54 -3.73
N ALA A 206 4.33 -29.70 -2.86
CA ALA A 206 5.49 -30.05 -2.00
C ALA A 206 5.19 -31.12 -0.94
N LEU A 207 3.92 -31.39 -0.63
CA LEU A 207 3.50 -32.45 0.30
C LEU A 207 3.20 -33.77 -0.42
N SER A 208 3.47 -33.86 -1.73
CA SER A 208 3.22 -35.05 -2.54
C SER A 208 3.89 -36.30 -1.95
N GLY A 209 3.14 -37.39 -1.86
CA GLY A 209 3.58 -38.65 -1.26
C GLY A 209 3.34 -38.79 0.24
N LEU A 210 2.88 -37.73 0.92
CA LEU A 210 2.28 -37.86 2.24
C LEU A 210 0.84 -38.37 2.07
N THR A 211 0.50 -39.51 2.67
CA THR A 211 -0.84 -40.13 2.64
C THR A 211 -1.26 -40.57 4.04
N ASP A 212 -2.53 -40.93 4.21
CA ASP A 212 -3.06 -41.50 5.46
C ASP A 212 -2.24 -42.68 5.98
N VAL A 213 -1.66 -43.49 5.08
CA VAL A 213 -0.83 -44.65 5.44
C VAL A 213 0.44 -44.21 6.13
N GLN A 214 1.08 -43.13 5.67
CA GLN A 214 2.28 -42.63 6.34
C GLN A 214 1.96 -41.97 7.67
N LEU A 215 0.74 -41.48 7.89
CA LEU A 215 0.34 -40.79 9.13
C LEU A 215 -0.38 -41.67 10.15
N SER A 216 -0.66 -42.94 9.83
CA SER A 216 -1.45 -43.85 10.66
C SER A 216 -0.65 -45.10 11.02
N ASP A 217 -1.19 -45.87 11.95
CA ASP A 217 -0.67 -47.21 12.29
C ASP A 217 0.75 -47.22 12.87
N TRP A 218 1.14 -46.14 13.56
CA TRP A 218 2.42 -46.03 14.27
C TRP A 218 2.41 -46.70 15.64
N SER A 219 1.28 -47.28 16.06
CA SER A 219 0.92 -47.62 17.45
C SER A 219 0.57 -46.40 18.30
N CYS A 220 1.19 -45.26 18.01
CA CYS A 220 0.81 -43.94 18.48
C CYS A 220 1.16 -42.89 17.42
N SER A 221 0.19 -42.49 16.60
CA SER A 221 0.42 -41.55 15.49
C SER A 221 0.16 -40.09 15.87
N VAL A 222 -0.54 -39.84 16.98
CA VAL A 222 -0.95 -38.51 17.41
C VAL A 222 -0.87 -38.42 18.93
N HIS A 223 -0.11 -37.43 19.41
CA HIS A 223 0.16 -37.20 20.83
C HIS A 223 -0.57 -35.97 21.35
N GLU A 224 -0.61 -34.91 20.55
CA GLU A 224 -1.39 -33.71 20.84
C GLU A 224 -2.17 -33.22 19.62
N ALA A 225 -3.22 -32.47 19.87
CA ALA A 225 -4.08 -31.89 18.84
C ALA A 225 -4.46 -30.45 19.21
N PHE A 226 -5.01 -29.70 18.27
CA PHE A 226 -5.36 -28.29 18.45
C PHE A 226 -6.85 -28.12 18.76
N ASP A 227 -7.17 -27.39 19.83
CA ASP A 227 -8.53 -26.94 20.13
C ASP A 227 -8.87 -25.62 19.43
N THR A 228 -7.88 -24.72 19.33
CA THR A 228 -8.03 -23.39 18.74
C THR A 228 -6.78 -23.07 17.93
N TRP A 229 -6.98 -22.50 16.75
CA TRP A 229 -5.92 -22.00 15.89
C TRP A 229 -6.39 -20.77 15.09
N PRO A 230 -5.47 -19.95 14.57
CA PRO A 230 -5.78 -18.80 13.73
C PRO A 230 -6.42 -19.22 12.40
N ALA A 231 -7.43 -18.47 11.94
CA ALA A 231 -8.21 -18.81 10.74
C ALA A 231 -7.39 -18.86 9.43
N ASP A 232 -6.19 -18.30 9.42
CA ASP A 232 -5.27 -18.33 8.28
C ASP A 232 -4.38 -19.58 8.22
N PHE A 233 -4.57 -20.53 9.15
CA PHE A 233 -4.03 -21.88 9.08
C PHE A 233 -5.08 -22.85 8.53
N THR A 234 -4.66 -23.65 7.56
CA THR A 234 -5.42 -24.77 7.00
C THR A 234 -5.13 -26.02 7.84
N VAL A 235 -6.17 -26.78 8.18
CA VAL A 235 -6.00 -28.12 8.74
C VAL A 235 -5.47 -29.03 7.65
N LEU A 236 -4.28 -29.58 7.84
CA LEU A 236 -3.66 -30.51 6.89
C LEU A 236 -4.07 -31.95 7.20
N ALA A 237 -4.07 -32.32 8.49
CA ALA A 237 -4.47 -33.64 8.93
C ALA A 237 -5.22 -33.62 10.26
N ILE A 238 -6.14 -34.57 10.40
CA ILE A 238 -6.97 -34.78 11.58
C ILE A 238 -6.68 -36.16 12.20
N ALA A 239 -6.80 -36.25 13.52
CA ALA A 239 -6.99 -37.51 14.23
C ALA A 239 -8.47 -37.90 14.13
N LYS A 240 -8.80 -38.96 13.40
CA LYS A 240 -10.19 -39.39 13.20
C LYS A 240 -10.78 -39.89 14.51
N ASP A 241 -12.06 -39.61 14.75
CA ASP A 241 -12.83 -40.16 15.88
C ASP A 241 -12.29 -39.85 17.30
N PHE A 242 -11.24 -39.06 17.45
CA PHE A 242 -10.79 -38.48 18.71
C PHE A 242 -11.34 -37.06 18.85
N GLY A 243 -11.95 -36.71 19.98
CA GLY A 243 -12.36 -35.32 20.31
C GLY A 243 -13.29 -34.62 19.31
N ALA A 244 -13.85 -35.35 18.34
CA ALA A 244 -14.60 -34.93 17.16
C ALA A 244 -15.30 -33.55 17.23
N ALA A 245 -14.55 -32.50 16.90
CA ALA A 245 -15.03 -31.11 16.92
C ALA A 245 -14.84 -30.37 15.58
N TYR A 246 -14.09 -30.95 14.63
CA TYR A 246 -13.83 -30.37 13.31
C TYR A 246 -14.39 -31.27 12.21
N THR A 247 -15.09 -30.67 11.26
CA THR A 247 -15.51 -31.33 10.00
C THR A 247 -14.67 -30.76 8.86
N ALA A 248 -14.01 -31.65 8.14
CA ALA A 248 -13.07 -31.32 7.09
C ALA A 248 -13.75 -31.10 5.72
N SER A 249 -12.93 -30.76 4.73
CA SER A 249 -13.37 -30.44 3.35
C SER A 249 -13.86 -31.62 2.53
N ASP A 250 -13.71 -32.84 3.03
CA ASP A 250 -14.28 -34.08 2.52
C ASP A 250 -15.44 -34.60 3.38
N GLY A 251 -15.81 -33.87 4.44
CA GLY A 251 -16.85 -34.23 5.38
C GLY A 251 -16.38 -35.17 6.50
N THR A 252 -15.12 -35.59 6.52
CA THR A 252 -14.57 -36.38 7.63
C THR A 252 -14.52 -35.57 8.92
N ILE A 253 -14.63 -36.25 10.06
CA ILE A 253 -14.71 -35.62 11.37
C ILE A 253 -13.56 -36.11 12.25
N GLY A 254 -12.93 -35.18 12.96
CA GLY A 254 -11.84 -35.48 13.88
C GLY A 254 -11.34 -34.25 14.62
N THR A 255 -10.16 -34.35 15.22
CA THR A 255 -9.46 -33.21 15.83
C THR A 255 -8.20 -32.87 15.03
N PRO A 256 -8.00 -31.61 14.61
CA PRO A 256 -6.80 -31.20 13.88
C PRO A 256 -5.53 -31.41 14.68
N TYR A 257 -4.50 -31.99 14.08
CA TYR A 257 -3.19 -32.14 14.74
C TYR A 257 -2.01 -31.75 13.84
N ILE A 258 -2.23 -31.57 12.53
CA ILE A 258 -1.25 -30.93 11.65
C ILE A 258 -1.90 -29.72 11.01
N LEU A 259 -1.29 -28.55 11.21
CA LEU A 259 -1.74 -27.27 10.67
C LEU A 259 -0.70 -26.74 9.67
N ALA A 260 -1.16 -26.14 8.59
CA ALA A 260 -0.28 -25.54 7.58
C ALA A 260 -0.78 -24.17 7.14
N GLN A 261 0.14 -23.24 6.88
CA GLN A 261 -0.12 -21.92 6.32
C GLN A 261 0.80 -21.70 5.12
N GLY A 262 0.29 -21.11 4.03
CA GLY A 262 1.10 -20.87 2.83
C GLY A 262 0.31 -20.75 1.54
N SER A 263 0.94 -20.21 0.50
CA SER A 263 0.41 -20.22 -0.86
C SER A 263 0.32 -21.65 -1.41
N GLY A 264 -0.69 -21.93 -2.21
CA GLY A 264 -0.82 -23.23 -2.89
C GLY A 264 -1.40 -24.35 -2.03
N LEU A 265 -1.60 -24.13 -0.72
CA LEU A 265 -2.36 -25.04 0.13
C LEU A 265 -3.83 -25.02 -0.29
N ARG A 266 -4.42 -26.21 -0.38
CA ARG A 266 -5.83 -26.39 -0.73
C ARG A 266 -6.42 -27.49 0.11
N SER A 267 -7.46 -27.18 0.87
CA SER A 267 -8.39 -28.18 1.38
C SER A 267 -8.92 -29.02 0.21
N PHE A 268 -9.16 -30.31 0.41
CA PHE A 268 -9.64 -31.20 -0.64
C PHE A 268 -10.81 -32.04 -0.12
N PRO A 269 -11.83 -32.33 -0.95
CA PRO A 269 -12.08 -31.85 -2.31
C PRO A 269 -12.61 -30.42 -2.43
N LEU A 270 -13.14 -29.83 -1.36
CA LEU A 270 -13.65 -28.46 -1.36
C LEU A 270 -12.57 -27.48 -0.86
N SER A 271 -12.20 -26.51 -1.69
CA SER A 271 -11.22 -25.47 -1.36
C SER A 271 -11.78 -24.07 -1.56
N LEU A 272 -11.19 -23.06 -0.90
CA LEU A 272 -11.40 -21.64 -1.16
C LEU A 272 -10.08 -20.99 -1.60
N ASP A 273 -10.10 -20.19 -2.66
CA ASP A 273 -8.96 -19.42 -3.14
C ASP A 273 -9.29 -17.92 -3.26
N PRO A 274 -8.49 -17.01 -2.67
CA PRO A 274 -7.35 -17.31 -1.79
C PRO A 274 -7.80 -17.83 -0.42
N VAL A 275 -7.03 -18.76 0.17
CA VAL A 275 -7.23 -19.27 1.54
C VAL A 275 -7.06 -18.18 2.60
N SER A 276 -6.31 -17.12 2.28
CA SER A 276 -6.17 -15.93 3.12
C SER A 276 -5.92 -14.68 2.26
N GLN A 277 -6.53 -13.56 2.62
CA GLN A 277 -6.27 -12.27 1.98
C GLN A 277 -6.38 -11.11 2.97
N THR A 278 -5.66 -10.03 2.68
CA THR A 278 -5.79 -8.76 3.40
C THR A 278 -6.59 -7.75 2.59
N ARG A 279 -7.54 -7.08 3.23
CA ARG A 279 -8.41 -6.05 2.64
C ARG A 279 -8.57 -4.87 3.58
N ALA A 280 -8.84 -3.71 3.00
CA ALA A 280 -9.16 -2.51 3.77
C ALA A 280 -10.64 -2.54 4.19
N SER A 281 -10.95 -2.22 5.44
CA SER A 281 -12.34 -2.02 5.91
C SER A 281 -13.10 -1.08 4.96
N GLY A 282 -14.37 -1.37 4.68
CA GLY A 282 -15.17 -0.62 3.70
C GLY A 282 -14.97 -1.03 2.23
N THR A 283 -14.20 -2.09 1.94
CA THR A 283 -14.02 -2.65 0.58
C THR A 283 -14.60 -4.06 0.47
N TYR A 284 -14.77 -4.55 -0.77
CA TYR A 284 -15.21 -5.93 -1.01
C TYR A 284 -14.06 -6.91 -0.87
N ALA A 285 -14.33 -8.04 -0.21
CA ALA A 285 -13.51 -9.24 -0.27
C ALA A 285 -14.21 -10.29 -1.15
N ALA A 286 -13.42 -11.14 -1.82
CA ALA A 286 -13.94 -12.23 -2.61
C ALA A 286 -13.04 -13.47 -2.51
N ALA A 287 -13.65 -14.65 -2.46
CA ALA A 287 -12.96 -15.94 -2.53
C ALA A 287 -13.76 -16.87 -3.44
N THR A 288 -13.07 -17.73 -4.17
CA THR A 288 -13.69 -18.69 -5.09
C THR A 288 -13.57 -20.09 -4.51
N ALA A 289 -14.70 -20.74 -4.29
CA ALA A 289 -14.72 -22.16 -3.98
C ALA A 289 -14.44 -22.99 -5.23
N GLN A 290 -13.67 -24.06 -5.08
CA GLN A 290 -13.52 -25.11 -6.07
C GLN A 290 -13.88 -26.46 -5.44
N LEU A 291 -14.82 -27.16 -6.06
CA LEU A 291 -15.20 -28.52 -5.70
C LEU A 291 -14.68 -29.51 -6.75
N LEU A 292 -13.90 -30.48 -6.29
CA LEU A 292 -13.43 -31.60 -7.08
C LEU A 292 -14.08 -32.90 -6.61
N ASP A 293 -14.06 -33.93 -7.45
CA ASP A 293 -14.47 -35.26 -7.06
C ASP A 293 -13.39 -35.89 -6.17
N GLY A 294 -13.78 -36.43 -5.02
CA GLY A 294 -12.83 -36.92 -4.02
C GLY A 294 -11.97 -38.12 -4.47
N VAL A 295 -12.31 -38.78 -5.59
CA VAL A 295 -11.59 -39.97 -6.09
C VAL A 295 -10.83 -39.65 -7.38
N THR A 296 -11.47 -38.94 -8.31
CA THR A 296 -10.94 -38.67 -9.65
C THR A 296 -10.27 -37.31 -9.77
N SER A 297 -10.46 -36.43 -8.77
CA SER A 297 -10.03 -35.03 -8.80
C SER A 297 -10.59 -34.20 -9.96
N ALA A 298 -11.62 -34.70 -10.66
CA ALA A 298 -12.30 -33.98 -11.73
C ALA A 298 -13.23 -32.89 -11.16
N PRO A 299 -13.45 -31.76 -11.85
CA PRO A 299 -14.40 -30.76 -11.40
C PRO A 299 -15.84 -31.27 -11.26
N VAL A 300 -16.52 -30.91 -10.17
CA VAL A 300 -17.91 -31.29 -9.92
C VAL A 300 -18.85 -30.13 -10.23
N SER A 301 -19.69 -30.29 -11.24
CA SER A 301 -20.64 -29.26 -11.70
C SER A 301 -22.07 -29.49 -11.18
N GLY A 302 -22.81 -28.40 -10.97
CA GLY A 302 -24.22 -28.45 -10.60
C GLY A 302 -24.48 -28.67 -9.10
N THR A 303 -23.45 -28.60 -8.26
CA THR A 303 -23.57 -28.77 -6.81
C THR A 303 -23.82 -27.43 -6.14
N LYS A 304 -24.84 -27.37 -5.27
CA LYS A 304 -25.15 -26.18 -4.48
C LYS A 304 -24.19 -26.06 -3.29
N LEU A 305 -23.57 -24.91 -3.16
CA LEU A 305 -22.77 -24.53 -2.00
C LEU A 305 -23.54 -23.46 -1.21
N ALA A 306 -23.26 -23.42 0.10
CA ALA A 306 -23.70 -22.36 0.98
C ALA A 306 -22.50 -21.80 1.75
N GLU A 307 -22.66 -20.59 2.27
CA GLU A 307 -21.59 -19.82 2.83
C GLU A 307 -22.04 -18.89 3.96
N ARG A 308 -21.09 -18.51 4.83
CA ARG A 308 -21.29 -17.48 5.85
C ARG A 308 -19.98 -16.87 6.31
N ILE A 309 -20.06 -15.69 6.92
CA ILE A 309 -18.98 -15.21 7.80
C ILE A 309 -19.23 -15.76 9.20
N SER A 310 -18.50 -16.82 9.56
CA SER A 310 -18.72 -17.61 10.78
C SER A 310 -18.09 -17.00 12.03
N ALA A 311 -17.05 -16.18 11.86
CA ALA A 311 -16.36 -15.46 12.92
C ALA A 311 -15.74 -14.16 12.40
N GLY A 312 -15.41 -13.25 13.31
CA GLY A 312 -14.74 -11.98 13.02
C GLY A 312 -15.66 -10.75 13.06
N PRO A 313 -15.10 -9.56 12.80
CA PRO A 313 -15.81 -8.28 12.90
C PRO A 313 -17.04 -8.16 11.99
N ASN A 314 -17.14 -8.94 10.91
CA ASN A 314 -18.30 -8.93 9.99
C ASN A 314 -19.13 -10.21 10.07
N THR A 315 -19.12 -10.89 11.22
CA THR A 315 -20.01 -12.04 11.46
C THR A 315 -21.46 -11.67 11.15
N GLY A 316 -22.15 -12.49 10.35
CA GLY A 316 -23.52 -12.24 9.90
C GLY A 316 -23.66 -11.29 8.70
N ALA A 317 -22.56 -10.81 8.11
CA ALA A 317 -22.62 -10.08 6.84
C ALA A 317 -23.21 -10.96 5.72
N THR A 318 -23.98 -10.34 4.83
CA THR A 318 -24.54 -11.01 3.64
C THR A 318 -23.43 -11.26 2.63
N VAL A 319 -23.25 -12.54 2.27
CA VAL A 319 -22.34 -12.97 1.21
C VAL A 319 -23.14 -13.17 -0.08
N SER A 320 -22.53 -12.84 -1.21
CA SER A 320 -23.13 -12.92 -2.55
C SER A 320 -22.42 -13.95 -3.41
N CYS A 321 -23.17 -14.87 -4.03
CA CYS A 321 -22.64 -15.93 -4.92
C CYS A 321 -23.47 -16.24 -6.17
N GLY A 322 -24.34 -15.32 -6.62
CA GLY A 322 -25.17 -15.55 -7.80
C GLY A 322 -26.16 -16.70 -7.56
N THR A 323 -25.98 -17.85 -8.24
CA THR A 323 -26.78 -19.07 -8.01
C THR A 323 -26.19 -19.99 -6.93
N CYS A 324 -24.96 -19.71 -6.48
CA CYS A 324 -24.23 -20.50 -5.49
C CYS A 324 -24.13 -21.99 -5.88
N THR A 325 -24.14 -22.27 -7.20
CA THR A 325 -24.08 -23.61 -7.77
C THR A 325 -22.80 -23.72 -8.59
N THR A 326 -22.05 -24.80 -8.42
CA THR A 326 -20.77 -24.98 -9.10
C THR A 326 -20.94 -24.99 -10.62
N ASP A 327 -20.08 -24.25 -11.32
CA ASP A 327 -20.05 -24.23 -12.78
C ASP A 327 -19.39 -25.49 -13.37
N ALA A 328 -19.12 -25.51 -14.69
CA ALA A 328 -18.47 -26.64 -15.35
C ALA A 328 -17.02 -26.89 -14.89
N ALA A 329 -16.38 -25.89 -14.27
CA ALA A 329 -15.05 -25.98 -13.69
C ALA A 329 -15.09 -26.23 -12.16
N GLY A 330 -16.28 -26.48 -11.60
CA GLY A 330 -16.48 -26.75 -10.19
C GLY A 330 -16.42 -25.49 -9.32
N HIS A 331 -16.59 -24.29 -9.88
CA HIS A 331 -16.36 -23.02 -9.20
C HIS A 331 -17.62 -22.32 -8.72
N VAL A 332 -17.52 -21.65 -7.56
CA VAL A 332 -18.48 -20.65 -7.06
C VAL A 332 -17.71 -19.49 -6.46
N SER A 333 -17.96 -18.26 -6.90
CA SER A 333 -17.35 -17.07 -6.30
C SER A 333 -18.25 -16.46 -5.24
N PHE A 334 -17.69 -16.28 -4.04
CA PHE A 334 -18.31 -15.60 -2.91
C PHE A 334 -17.73 -14.20 -2.78
N SER A 335 -18.56 -13.21 -2.48
CA SER A 335 -18.11 -11.84 -2.19
C SER A 335 -18.96 -11.16 -1.12
N TYR A 336 -18.34 -10.32 -0.31
CA TYR A 336 -19.05 -9.52 0.71
C TYR A 336 -18.30 -8.21 0.99
N LEU A 337 -19.04 -7.22 1.48
CA LEU A 337 -18.49 -5.92 1.87
C LEU A 337 -17.98 -6.00 3.31
N GLY A 338 -16.71 -5.67 3.54
CA GLY A 338 -16.17 -5.49 4.88
C GLY A 338 -16.72 -4.20 5.49
N GLY A 339 -17.27 -4.30 6.70
CA GLY A 339 -17.70 -3.15 7.50
C GLY A 339 -16.53 -2.30 7.99
N SER A 340 -16.77 -1.47 9.00
CA SER A 340 -15.78 -0.55 9.59
C SER A 340 -14.84 -1.22 10.61
N GLY A 341 -15.10 -2.46 10.99
CA GLY A 341 -14.30 -3.21 11.97
C GLY A 341 -12.93 -3.61 11.43
N LYS A 342 -11.92 -3.57 12.30
CA LYS A 342 -10.61 -4.23 12.09
C LYS A 342 -10.66 -5.62 12.67
N GLY A 343 -9.93 -6.56 12.09
CA GLY A 343 -9.84 -7.94 12.59
C GLY A 343 -9.93 -8.94 11.46
N THR A 344 -9.86 -10.23 11.80
CA THR A 344 -9.90 -11.31 10.81
C THR A 344 -11.28 -11.93 10.79
N ASP A 345 -11.91 -11.96 9.62
CA ASP A 345 -13.10 -12.76 9.38
C ASP A 345 -12.75 -14.17 8.96
N THR A 346 -13.62 -15.12 9.31
CA THR A 346 -13.62 -16.49 8.78
C THR A 346 -14.79 -16.64 7.82
N LEU A 347 -14.51 -16.69 6.52
CA LEU A 347 -15.48 -17.10 5.50
C LEU A 347 -15.53 -18.62 5.50
N GLN A 348 -16.69 -19.19 5.80
CA GLN A 348 -16.95 -20.62 5.75
C GLN A 348 -17.82 -20.95 4.54
N ALA A 349 -17.48 -21.99 3.80
CA ALA A 349 -18.27 -22.54 2.71
C ALA A 349 -18.45 -24.04 2.88
N TRP A 350 -19.62 -24.56 2.53
CA TRP A 350 -19.94 -26.00 2.63
C TRP A 350 -20.86 -26.45 1.49
N ILE A 351 -20.91 -27.76 1.26
CA ILE A 351 -21.92 -28.38 0.41
C ILE A 351 -23.22 -28.49 1.20
N ASP A 352 -24.26 -27.81 0.74
CA ASP A 352 -25.59 -27.76 1.39
C ASP A 352 -26.47 -28.89 0.85
N VAL A 353 -26.16 -30.13 1.26
CA VAL A 353 -26.76 -31.35 0.69
C VAL A 353 -28.24 -31.45 1.01
N ASP A 354 -28.63 -31.03 2.21
CA ASP A 354 -30.01 -31.09 2.70
C ASP A 354 -30.81 -29.80 2.48
N ALA A 355 -30.19 -28.79 1.86
CA ALA A 355 -30.77 -27.48 1.56
C ALA A 355 -31.27 -26.70 2.79
N ASN A 356 -30.73 -26.97 3.98
CA ASN A 356 -31.13 -26.31 5.22
C ASN A 356 -30.41 -24.96 5.43
N GLY A 357 -29.38 -24.65 4.63
CA GLY A 357 -28.63 -23.39 4.70
C GLY A 357 -27.74 -23.25 5.94
N SER A 358 -27.37 -24.37 6.58
CA SER A 358 -26.51 -24.45 7.76
C SER A 358 -25.53 -25.62 7.61
N PRO A 359 -24.26 -25.46 8.04
CA PRO A 359 -23.30 -26.55 7.95
C PRO A 359 -23.67 -27.65 8.93
N SER A 360 -23.79 -28.88 8.42
CA SER A 360 -24.12 -30.08 9.18
C SER A 360 -22.89 -31.00 9.33
N ALA A 361 -22.91 -31.84 10.37
CA ALA A 361 -21.86 -32.84 10.56
C ALA A 361 -21.85 -33.80 9.35
N GLY A 362 -20.67 -34.01 8.76
CA GLY A 362 -20.52 -34.82 7.55
C GLY A 362 -20.66 -34.05 6.25
N GLU A 363 -21.08 -32.78 6.28
CA GLU A 363 -21.07 -31.94 5.07
C GLU A 363 -19.64 -31.43 4.79
N PRO A 364 -19.10 -31.71 3.59
CA PRO A 364 -17.82 -31.17 3.18
C PRO A 364 -17.79 -29.65 3.31
N GLN A 365 -16.84 -29.14 4.07
CA GLN A 365 -16.75 -27.71 4.39
C GLN A 365 -15.30 -27.22 4.51
N THR A 366 -15.09 -25.94 4.20
CA THR A 366 -13.78 -25.31 4.29
C THR A 366 -13.91 -23.85 4.70
N THR A 367 -12.79 -23.22 5.02
CA THR A 367 -12.73 -21.83 5.48
C THR A 367 -11.62 -21.05 4.79
N ALA A 368 -11.82 -19.74 4.66
CA ALA A 368 -10.79 -18.79 4.27
C ALA A 368 -10.76 -17.59 5.23
N ALA A 369 -9.57 -17.01 5.43
CA ALA A 369 -9.37 -15.87 6.30
C ALA A 369 -9.38 -14.54 5.52
N ILE A 370 -10.13 -13.55 6.00
CA ILE A 370 -10.10 -12.18 5.47
C ILE A 370 -9.60 -11.24 6.55
N VAL A 371 -8.37 -10.75 6.42
CA VAL A 371 -7.77 -9.82 7.37
C VAL A 371 -8.18 -8.39 7.00
N TRP A 372 -9.04 -7.78 7.81
CA TRP A 372 -9.45 -6.39 7.67
C TRP A 372 -8.47 -5.47 8.39
N THR A 373 -7.69 -4.76 7.59
CA THR A 373 -6.92 -3.61 8.07
C THR A 373 -7.79 -2.38 8.06
N ALA A 374 -7.45 -1.40 8.90
CA ALA A 374 -8.03 -0.07 8.81
C ALA A 374 -8.11 0.36 7.35
N ALA A 375 -9.25 0.92 6.92
CA ALA A 375 -9.22 1.81 5.76
C ALA A 375 -8.06 2.78 6.01
N ALA A 376 -7.15 2.95 5.05
CA ALA A 376 -6.15 3.99 5.16
C ALA A 376 -6.92 5.26 5.52
N GLY A 377 -6.68 5.82 6.72
CA GLY A 377 -7.40 7.00 7.16
C GLY A 377 -7.33 8.01 6.02
N ASN A 378 -8.48 8.47 5.54
CA ASN A 378 -8.55 9.40 4.42
C ASN A 378 -7.51 10.50 4.67
N LYS A 379 -6.53 10.61 3.78
CA LYS A 379 -5.41 11.55 3.95
C LYS A 379 -5.98 12.95 4.15
N ALA A 380 -5.56 13.64 5.21
CA ALA A 380 -5.99 15.00 5.48
C ALA A 380 -5.54 15.92 4.34
N TYR A 381 -6.48 16.64 3.75
CA TYR A 381 -6.29 17.45 2.56
C TYR A 381 -6.73 18.88 2.84
N VAL A 382 -5.85 19.84 2.53
CA VAL A 382 -6.16 21.27 2.57
C VAL A 382 -6.04 21.86 1.16
N ALA A 383 -7.05 22.59 0.73
CA ALA A 383 -7.01 23.37 -0.51
C ALA A 383 -6.80 24.85 -0.20
N LEU A 384 -5.87 25.47 -0.92
CA LEU A 384 -5.57 26.89 -0.87
C LEU A 384 -5.73 27.46 -2.29
N GLY A 385 -5.67 28.78 -2.40
CA GLY A 385 -5.49 29.45 -3.69
C GLY A 385 -6.54 30.49 -4.01
N ASP A 386 -6.63 30.77 -5.30
CA ASP A 386 -7.51 31.76 -5.89
C ASP A 386 -8.82 31.17 -6.44
N SER A 387 -9.50 31.92 -7.31
CA SER A 387 -10.78 31.57 -7.93
C SER A 387 -10.78 30.26 -8.72
N PHE A 388 -9.63 29.85 -9.27
CA PHE A 388 -9.52 28.58 -10.00
C PHE A 388 -9.58 27.39 -9.04
N SER A 389 -9.08 27.57 -7.81
CA SER A 389 -9.19 26.60 -6.72
C SER A 389 -10.52 26.67 -6.00
N SER A 390 -11.05 27.87 -5.74
CA SER A 390 -12.34 28.01 -5.06
C SER A 390 -13.46 27.42 -5.89
N GLY A 391 -13.38 27.46 -7.22
CA GLY A 391 -14.45 26.97 -8.09
C GLY A 391 -15.38 28.07 -8.57
N GLU A 392 -14.92 29.31 -8.60
CA GLU A 392 -15.62 30.44 -9.22
C GLU A 392 -16.17 30.04 -10.60
N GLY A 393 -17.43 30.37 -10.87
CA GLY A 393 -18.10 29.99 -12.12
C GLY A 393 -18.57 28.53 -12.20
N ALA A 394 -18.46 27.74 -11.13
CA ALA A 394 -19.02 26.39 -11.01
C ALA A 394 -19.96 26.24 -9.79
N PRO A 395 -21.13 26.92 -9.77
CA PRO A 395 -22.12 26.77 -8.70
C PRO A 395 -22.65 25.32 -8.63
N PRO A 396 -23.21 24.88 -7.48
CA PRO A 396 -23.53 25.69 -6.29
C PRO A 396 -22.31 25.98 -5.40
N PHE A 397 -22.31 27.16 -4.76
CA PHE A 397 -21.31 27.55 -3.77
C PHE A 397 -21.68 27.11 -2.35
N GLU A 398 -20.67 26.93 -1.51
CA GLU A 398 -20.81 26.67 -0.09
C GLU A 398 -21.63 27.80 0.57
N PRO A 399 -22.58 27.46 1.46
CA PRO A 399 -23.36 28.45 2.18
C PRO A 399 -22.47 29.48 2.89
N GLY A 400 -22.77 30.75 2.67
CA GLY A 400 -22.03 31.87 3.29
C GLY A 400 -20.79 32.33 2.51
N THR A 401 -20.44 31.72 1.37
CA THR A 401 -19.26 32.14 0.57
C THR A 401 -19.61 32.97 -0.68
N ASP A 402 -20.91 33.22 -0.90
CA ASP A 402 -21.48 34.09 -1.94
C ASP A 402 -22.41 35.12 -1.29
N VAL A 403 -21.84 35.92 -0.37
CA VAL A 403 -22.55 36.96 0.40
C VAL A 403 -21.69 38.22 0.50
N PRO A 404 -22.23 39.39 0.90
CA PRO A 404 -21.44 40.62 0.94
C PRO A 404 -20.17 40.57 1.82
N THR A 405 -20.16 39.72 2.85
CA THR A 405 -19.08 39.59 3.85
C THR A 405 -18.08 38.46 3.57
N ASP A 406 -18.36 37.60 2.60
CA ASP A 406 -17.46 36.55 2.08
C ASP A 406 -17.89 36.24 0.63
N ARG A 407 -16.99 36.53 -0.31
CA ARG A 407 -17.16 36.32 -1.76
C ARG A 407 -16.10 35.38 -2.31
N CYS A 408 -15.64 34.44 -1.49
CA CYS A 408 -14.67 33.46 -1.92
C CYS A 408 -15.21 32.49 -2.97
N HIS A 409 -16.54 32.34 -3.03
CA HIS A 409 -17.23 31.49 -4.00
C HIS A 409 -16.65 30.07 -4.04
N ARG A 410 -16.53 29.43 -2.87
CA ARG A 410 -16.07 28.05 -2.76
C ARG A 410 -17.17 27.13 -3.29
N GLY A 411 -16.93 26.47 -4.41
CA GLY A 411 -17.90 25.61 -5.12
C GLY A 411 -17.93 24.20 -4.56
N LEU A 412 -19.12 23.62 -4.37
CA LEU A 412 -19.26 22.20 -3.99
C LEU A 412 -18.79 21.23 -5.10
N GLU A 413 -18.70 21.75 -6.33
CA GLU A 413 -18.17 21.10 -7.52
C GLU A 413 -16.79 21.67 -7.94
N SER A 414 -16.08 22.36 -7.04
CA SER A 414 -14.70 22.78 -7.26
C SER A 414 -13.76 21.57 -7.30
N TYR A 415 -12.59 21.73 -7.95
CA TYR A 415 -11.65 20.63 -8.05
C TYR A 415 -11.19 20.09 -6.68
N PRO A 416 -11.03 20.90 -5.61
CA PRO A 416 -10.75 20.37 -4.28
C PRO A 416 -11.80 19.38 -3.78
N HIS A 417 -13.07 19.75 -3.83
CA HIS A 417 -14.15 18.90 -3.37
C HIS A 417 -14.27 17.62 -4.23
N LEU A 418 -14.04 17.74 -5.54
CA LEU A 418 -14.04 16.61 -6.46
C LEU A 418 -12.83 15.68 -6.26
N LEU A 419 -11.64 16.24 -6.06
CA LEU A 419 -10.41 15.49 -5.81
C LEU A 419 -10.52 14.68 -4.51
N ALA A 420 -11.10 15.28 -3.47
CA ALA A 420 -11.35 14.60 -2.20
C ALA A 420 -12.22 13.36 -2.38
N ARG A 421 -13.29 13.46 -3.18
CA ARG A 421 -14.15 12.33 -3.56
C ARG A 421 -13.40 11.29 -4.41
N LEU A 422 -12.66 11.73 -5.43
CA LEU A 422 -11.94 10.86 -6.38
C LEU A 422 -10.80 10.04 -5.77
N ARG A 423 -10.26 10.48 -4.63
CA ARG A 423 -9.08 9.88 -3.99
C ARG A 423 -9.31 9.52 -2.52
N SER A 424 -10.57 9.51 -2.07
CA SER A 424 -10.94 9.22 -0.69
C SER A 424 -10.08 10.01 0.30
N LEU A 425 -10.00 11.33 0.09
CA LEU A 425 -9.30 12.25 0.98
C LEU A 425 -10.32 12.93 1.91
N THR A 426 -9.87 13.36 3.09
CA THR A 426 -10.69 14.20 3.96
C THR A 426 -10.27 15.64 3.69
N LEU A 427 -11.11 16.40 2.98
CA LEU A 427 -10.91 17.84 2.83
C LEU A 427 -11.16 18.49 4.20
N THR A 428 -10.08 18.65 4.98
CA THR A 428 -10.12 19.19 6.34
C THR A 428 -10.29 20.69 6.36
N ALA A 429 -9.91 21.37 5.27
CA ALA A 429 -10.20 22.78 5.04
C ALA A 429 -10.12 23.11 3.54
N ASP A 430 -11.11 23.84 3.04
CA ASP A 430 -11.00 24.62 1.81
C ASP A 430 -10.85 26.09 2.17
N ARG A 431 -9.69 26.68 1.87
CA ARG A 431 -9.37 28.09 2.06
C ARG A 431 -9.10 28.80 0.74
N ALA A 432 -9.41 28.17 -0.39
CA ALA A 432 -9.33 28.87 -1.65
C ALA A 432 -10.36 30.01 -1.67
N CYS A 433 -10.00 31.14 -2.27
CA CYS A 433 -10.84 32.32 -2.26
C CYS A 433 -10.71 33.10 -3.57
N SER A 434 -11.85 33.38 -4.21
CA SER A 434 -11.88 34.18 -5.43
C SER A 434 -11.23 35.55 -5.24
N GLY A 435 -10.36 35.94 -6.17
CA GLY A 435 -9.61 37.20 -6.12
C GLY A 435 -8.34 37.19 -5.25
N ALA A 436 -8.03 36.09 -4.56
CA ALA A 436 -6.83 36.01 -3.72
C ALA A 436 -5.54 36.24 -4.53
N VAL A 437 -4.64 37.06 -3.99
CA VAL A 437 -3.24 37.17 -4.41
C VAL A 437 -2.33 36.46 -3.41
N ILE A 438 -1.02 36.41 -3.66
CA ILE A 438 -0.09 35.71 -2.74
C ILE A 438 -0.14 36.26 -1.29
N ALA A 439 -0.53 37.52 -1.09
CA ALA A 439 -0.67 38.10 0.24
C ALA A 439 -1.78 37.43 1.07
N GLN A 440 -2.92 37.08 0.45
CA GLN A 440 -4.00 36.37 1.13
C GLN A 440 -3.62 34.93 1.48
N VAL A 441 -2.72 34.32 0.71
CA VAL A 441 -2.23 32.98 1.03
C VAL A 441 -1.42 32.99 2.32
N ILE A 442 -0.47 33.92 2.49
CA ILE A 442 0.54 33.84 3.57
C ILE A 442 0.53 34.96 4.62
N GLY A 443 -0.27 36.00 4.44
CA GLY A 443 -0.15 37.25 5.19
C GLY A 443 -1.42 37.75 5.86
N GLU A 444 -2.56 37.68 5.18
CA GLU A 444 -3.80 38.32 5.64
C GLU A 444 -5.06 37.61 5.14
N GLY A 445 -6.18 37.85 5.82
CA GLY A 445 -7.50 37.46 5.34
C GLY A 445 -8.00 38.33 4.20
N GLN A 446 -8.97 37.86 3.43
CA GLN A 446 -9.53 38.61 2.30
C GLN A 446 -10.82 39.35 2.62
N TYR A 447 -11.67 38.75 3.47
CA TYR A 447 -12.99 39.27 3.80
C TYR A 447 -13.25 39.25 5.31
N ALA A 448 -14.34 39.89 5.75
CA ALA A 448 -14.66 40.02 7.17
C ALA A 448 -14.83 38.66 7.87
N ASP A 449 -15.47 37.71 7.19
CA ASP A 449 -15.68 36.35 7.70
C ASP A 449 -14.51 35.41 7.42
N GLU A 450 -13.46 35.89 6.72
CA GLU A 450 -12.18 35.20 6.53
C GLU A 450 -11.00 36.10 6.95
N PRO A 451 -10.81 36.33 8.27
CA PRO A 451 -9.86 37.34 8.76
C PRO A 451 -8.38 36.88 8.76
N SER A 452 -8.10 35.61 8.45
CA SER A 452 -6.76 35.03 8.53
C SER A 452 -6.24 34.55 7.19
N ALA A 453 -4.91 34.52 7.04
CA ALA A 453 -4.25 33.98 5.86
C ALA A 453 -4.60 32.51 5.63
N GLN A 454 -4.69 32.08 4.37
CA GLN A 454 -5.13 30.73 4.01
C GLN A 454 -4.23 29.63 4.61
N ILE A 455 -2.90 29.86 4.68
CA ILE A 455 -1.95 28.88 5.25
C ILE A 455 -2.21 28.53 6.72
N THR A 456 -3.02 29.32 7.44
CA THR A 456 -3.36 29.04 8.84
C THR A 456 -4.21 27.78 9.02
N ALA A 457 -4.80 27.25 7.95
CA ALA A 457 -5.50 25.97 7.96
C ALA A 457 -4.57 24.74 7.92
N LEU A 458 -3.27 24.93 7.66
CA LEU A 458 -2.30 23.85 7.58
C LEU A 458 -1.89 23.37 8.97
N THR A 459 -1.70 22.07 9.10
CA THR A 459 -1.19 21.40 10.30
C THR A 459 -0.13 20.37 9.92
N HIS A 460 0.65 19.88 10.91
CA HIS A 460 1.58 18.78 10.67
C HIS A 460 0.89 17.44 10.31
N GLU A 461 -0.42 17.32 10.51
CA GLU A 461 -1.22 16.16 10.10
C GLU A 461 -1.68 16.24 8.64
N THR A 462 -1.57 17.43 8.02
CA THR A 462 -1.93 17.65 6.62
C THR A 462 -1.09 16.76 5.71
N SER A 463 -1.74 15.90 4.94
CA SER A 463 -1.09 14.92 4.05
C SER A 463 -0.99 15.40 2.59
N LEU A 464 -1.94 16.24 2.16
CA LEU A 464 -1.96 16.86 0.83
C LEU A 464 -2.31 18.34 0.93
N VAL A 465 -1.61 19.16 0.14
CA VAL A 465 -1.96 20.56 -0.14
C VAL A 465 -2.08 20.74 -1.66
N THR A 466 -3.15 21.40 -2.11
CA THR A 466 -3.26 21.88 -3.51
C THR A 466 -3.40 23.39 -3.54
N ILE A 467 -2.88 24.03 -4.58
CA ILE A 467 -2.99 25.49 -4.75
C ILE A 467 -2.88 25.94 -6.21
N THR A 468 -3.71 26.92 -6.60
CA THR A 468 -3.49 27.84 -7.72
C THR A 468 -3.36 29.26 -7.16
N VAL A 469 -2.33 30.01 -7.54
CA VAL A 469 -2.19 31.43 -7.17
C VAL A 469 -1.20 32.12 -8.11
N GLY A 470 -1.40 33.42 -8.35
CA GLY A 470 -0.51 34.25 -9.16
C GLY A 470 -1.20 34.99 -10.30
N GLY A 471 -2.37 34.51 -10.76
CA GLY A 471 -3.14 35.18 -11.81
C GLY A 471 -3.61 36.58 -11.40
N ASN A 472 -4.09 36.72 -10.16
CA ASN A 472 -4.50 38.01 -9.63
C ASN A 472 -3.30 38.95 -9.36
N ASP A 473 -2.13 38.40 -9.01
CA ASP A 473 -0.90 39.19 -8.81
C ASP A 473 -0.41 39.89 -10.08
N ILE A 474 -0.72 39.31 -11.25
CA ILE A 474 -0.46 39.93 -12.56
C ILE A 474 -1.64 40.75 -13.09
N ASN A 475 -2.65 40.99 -12.26
CA ASN A 475 -3.84 41.77 -12.58
C ASN A 475 -4.67 41.21 -13.74
N PHE A 476 -4.72 39.89 -13.89
CA PHE A 476 -5.29 39.22 -15.07
C PHE A 476 -6.76 39.59 -15.32
N GLY A 477 -7.57 39.77 -14.27
CA GLY A 477 -8.98 40.17 -14.40
C GLY A 477 -9.15 41.53 -15.09
N ASP A 478 -8.37 42.54 -14.69
CA ASP A 478 -8.40 43.87 -15.31
C ASP A 478 -7.87 43.83 -16.74
N VAL A 479 -6.83 43.04 -17.00
CA VAL A 479 -6.31 42.82 -18.36
C VAL A 479 -7.39 42.23 -19.27
N LEU A 480 -8.14 41.23 -18.79
CA LEU A 480 -9.27 40.66 -19.54
C LEU A 480 -10.36 41.69 -19.78
N PHE A 481 -10.68 42.51 -18.78
CA PHE A 481 -11.64 43.59 -18.91
C PHE A 481 -11.23 44.59 -19.99
N ASP A 482 -9.98 45.03 -19.98
CA ASP A 482 -9.42 45.96 -20.96
C ASP A 482 -9.45 45.39 -22.38
N CYS A 483 -9.22 44.08 -22.55
CA CYS A 483 -9.35 43.41 -23.84
C CYS A 483 -10.81 43.34 -24.33
N LEU A 484 -11.79 43.34 -23.43
CA LEU A 484 -13.21 43.30 -23.79
C LEU A 484 -13.74 44.67 -24.25
N VAL A 485 -13.54 45.73 -23.47
CA VAL A 485 -14.21 47.04 -23.65
C VAL A 485 -13.65 47.93 -24.78
N ARG A 486 -12.57 47.50 -25.44
CA ARG A 486 -12.01 48.13 -26.66
C ARG A 486 -11.75 49.64 -26.64
N VAL A 487 -11.65 50.26 -25.46
CA VAL A 487 -11.25 51.67 -25.32
C VAL A 487 -9.82 51.87 -25.83
N THR A 488 -8.96 50.87 -25.63
CA THR A 488 -7.57 50.80 -26.13
C THR A 488 -7.18 49.34 -26.41
N ASN A 489 -6.17 49.09 -27.26
CA ASN A 489 -5.61 47.74 -27.41
C ASN A 489 -4.97 47.30 -26.07
N CYS A 490 -5.53 46.28 -25.42
CA CYS A 490 -5.10 45.84 -24.08
C CYS A 490 -3.63 45.40 -24.07
N LYS A 491 -3.17 44.72 -25.13
CA LYS A 491 -1.74 44.35 -25.26
C LYS A 491 -0.84 45.58 -25.17
N THR A 492 -1.13 46.65 -25.90
CA THR A 492 -0.32 47.89 -25.84
C THR A 492 -0.41 48.57 -24.48
N LYS A 493 -1.58 48.56 -23.84
CA LYS A 493 -1.82 49.16 -22.53
C LYS A 493 -1.07 48.42 -21.41
N ASP A 494 -1.17 47.09 -21.40
CA ASP A 494 -0.92 46.29 -20.21
C ASP A 494 0.42 45.54 -20.24
N SER A 495 1.07 45.39 -21.39
CA SER A 495 2.32 44.60 -21.51
C SER A 495 3.38 44.98 -20.48
N LYS A 496 3.65 46.27 -20.28
CA LYS A 496 4.67 46.74 -19.31
C LYS A 496 4.30 46.40 -17.87
N MET A 497 3.02 46.48 -17.53
CA MET A 497 2.50 46.17 -16.20
C MET A 497 2.58 44.66 -15.96
N VAL A 498 2.11 43.84 -16.90
CA VAL A 498 2.22 42.37 -16.84
C VAL A 498 3.68 41.92 -16.72
N ASP A 499 4.61 42.48 -17.49
CA ASP A 499 6.05 42.18 -17.39
C ASP A 499 6.62 42.49 -16.00
N THR A 500 6.22 43.62 -15.43
CA THR A 500 6.65 44.05 -14.10
C THR A 500 6.10 43.13 -13.02
N GLN A 501 4.83 42.76 -13.10
CA GLN A 501 4.19 41.90 -12.11
C GLN A 501 4.68 40.45 -12.22
N LEU A 502 4.90 39.92 -13.42
CA LEU A 502 5.54 38.61 -13.60
C LEU A 502 6.93 38.57 -12.96
N SER A 503 7.72 39.64 -13.12
CA SER A 503 9.04 39.73 -12.49
C SER A 503 8.96 39.74 -10.96
N ARG A 504 7.98 40.45 -10.39
CA ARG A 504 7.72 40.45 -8.94
C ARG A 504 7.24 39.10 -8.44
N LEU A 505 6.32 38.48 -9.17
CA LEU A 505 5.80 37.16 -8.84
C LEU A 505 6.92 36.12 -8.84
N GLN A 506 7.80 36.15 -9.85
CA GLN A 506 8.99 35.29 -9.91
C GLN A 506 9.90 35.43 -8.67
N ALA A 507 10.02 36.63 -8.11
CA ALA A 507 10.81 36.86 -6.90
C ALA A 507 10.10 36.37 -5.62
N ASN A 508 8.77 36.47 -5.56
CA ASN A 508 8.01 36.29 -4.30
C ASN A 508 7.41 34.89 -4.13
N LEU A 509 7.03 34.21 -5.22
CA LEU A 509 6.35 32.92 -5.17
C LEU A 509 7.16 31.79 -4.45
N PRO A 510 8.51 31.73 -4.55
CA PRO A 510 9.30 30.79 -3.75
C PRO A 510 9.13 30.96 -2.23
N GLU A 511 8.89 32.18 -1.73
CA GLU A 511 8.62 32.42 -0.30
C GLU A 511 7.28 31.80 0.12
N VAL A 512 6.25 31.94 -0.71
CA VAL A 512 4.93 31.33 -0.46
C VAL A 512 5.06 29.82 -0.27
N TYR A 513 5.73 29.16 -1.21
CA TYR A 513 5.90 27.71 -1.16
C TYR A 513 6.80 27.26 -0.01
N ARG A 514 7.82 28.03 0.37
CA ARG A 514 8.61 27.76 1.58
C ARG A 514 7.76 27.88 2.86
N ARG A 515 6.85 28.84 2.95
CA ARG A 515 5.94 28.96 4.11
C ARG A 515 4.95 27.81 4.19
N ILE A 516 4.38 27.37 3.07
CA ILE A 516 3.50 26.18 3.04
C ILE A 516 4.28 24.93 3.47
N ARG A 517 5.50 24.74 2.95
CA ARG A 517 6.37 23.62 3.36
C ARG A 517 6.75 23.68 4.84
N ALA A 518 7.02 24.86 5.39
CA ALA A 518 7.33 25.03 6.81
C ALA A 518 6.13 24.77 7.73
N ALA A 519 4.91 25.03 7.26
CA ALA A 519 3.67 24.80 8.00
C ALA A 519 3.17 23.34 7.95
N THR A 520 3.90 22.44 7.29
CA THR A 520 3.48 21.05 7.05
C THR A 520 4.57 20.03 7.42
N SER A 521 4.24 18.74 7.41
CA SER A 521 5.20 17.66 7.65
C SER A 521 6.13 17.47 6.42
N PRO A 522 7.36 16.95 6.60
CA PRO A 522 8.23 16.59 5.46
C PRO A 522 7.59 15.59 4.47
N THR A 523 6.64 14.77 4.94
CA THR A 523 5.93 13.79 4.09
C THR A 523 4.71 14.37 3.37
N THR A 524 4.29 15.60 3.69
CA THR A 524 3.16 16.26 3.06
C THR A 524 3.45 16.51 1.58
N ARG A 525 2.52 16.09 0.71
CA ARG A 525 2.59 16.38 -0.73
C ARG A 525 2.03 17.77 -0.98
N ILE A 526 2.79 18.62 -1.67
CA ILE A 526 2.34 19.96 -2.05
C ILE A 526 2.28 20.01 -3.57
N LEU A 527 1.07 20.15 -4.11
CA LEU A 527 0.81 20.24 -5.55
C LEU A 527 0.39 21.67 -5.90
N VAL A 528 1.15 22.30 -6.78
CA VAL A 528 0.90 23.66 -7.26
C VAL A 528 0.55 23.57 -8.73
N ALA A 529 -0.63 24.02 -9.14
CA ALA A 529 -0.99 24.05 -10.55
C ALA A 529 -0.79 25.42 -11.17
N GLY A 530 -0.44 25.43 -12.46
CA GLY A 530 -0.61 26.58 -13.35
C GLY A 530 -2.06 26.76 -13.79
N TYR A 531 -2.27 27.58 -14.82
CA TYR A 531 -3.58 27.86 -15.40
C TYR A 531 -3.71 27.29 -16.83
N PRO A 532 -4.81 26.60 -17.16
CA PRO A 532 -5.04 26.12 -18.51
C PRO A 532 -5.21 27.27 -19.51
N GLN A 533 -5.04 26.97 -20.80
CA GLN A 533 -5.39 27.93 -21.84
C GLN A 533 -6.90 28.17 -21.83
N ILE A 534 -7.30 29.40 -21.53
CA ILE A 534 -8.70 29.83 -21.57
C ILE A 534 -9.13 30.06 -23.02
N PHE A 535 -8.26 30.69 -23.81
CA PHE A 535 -8.52 31.06 -25.21
C PHE A 535 -7.89 30.06 -26.16
N PRO A 536 -8.57 29.69 -27.27
CA PRO A 536 -8.04 28.79 -28.27
C PRO A 536 -6.97 29.50 -29.11
N ASP A 537 -6.19 28.73 -29.87
CA ASP A 537 -5.41 29.31 -30.95
C ASP A 537 -6.36 30.06 -31.90
N PRO A 538 -6.18 31.38 -32.15
CA PRO A 538 -7.11 32.14 -32.97
C PRO A 538 -7.19 31.63 -34.41
N ASP A 539 -6.18 30.92 -34.91
CA ASP A 539 -6.21 30.31 -36.24
C ASP A 539 -7.01 29.00 -36.26
N SER A 540 -7.32 28.42 -35.09
CA SER A 540 -8.09 27.18 -34.97
C SER A 540 -9.61 27.40 -34.88
N VAL A 541 -10.08 28.64 -34.74
CA VAL A 541 -11.50 28.99 -34.57
C VAL A 541 -11.88 30.24 -35.35
N ASN A 542 -13.17 30.40 -35.67
CA ASN A 542 -13.67 31.67 -36.18
C ASN A 542 -13.93 32.65 -35.02
N VAL A 543 -12.89 33.39 -34.62
CA VAL A 543 -12.96 34.42 -33.56
C VAL A 543 -14.05 35.46 -33.86
N GLY A 544 -14.31 35.74 -35.14
CA GLY A 544 -15.31 36.72 -35.58
C GLY A 544 -16.73 36.38 -35.12
N SER A 545 -17.08 35.09 -35.09
CA SER A 545 -18.40 34.55 -34.74
C SER A 545 -18.52 34.04 -33.31
N CYS A 546 -17.44 34.05 -32.52
CA CYS A 546 -17.49 33.54 -31.15
C CYS A 546 -18.21 34.51 -30.19
N SER A 547 -19.29 34.05 -29.58
CA SER A 547 -20.04 34.81 -28.56
C SER A 547 -19.35 34.81 -27.19
N ASP A 548 -18.56 33.78 -26.88
CA ASP A 548 -17.96 33.59 -25.54
C ASP A 548 -16.98 34.70 -25.15
N VAL A 549 -16.48 35.47 -26.12
CA VAL A 549 -15.47 36.53 -25.94
C VAL A 549 -16.03 37.92 -26.28
N ARG A 550 -17.35 38.04 -26.32
CA ARG A 550 -18.07 39.22 -26.79
C ARG A 550 -18.89 39.82 -25.66
N LEU A 551 -18.62 41.08 -25.33
CA LEU A 551 -19.38 41.86 -24.36
C LEU A 551 -20.58 42.54 -25.04
N THR A 552 -20.35 43.22 -26.16
CA THR A 552 -21.39 43.85 -27.00
C THR A 552 -21.09 43.57 -28.48
N PRO A 553 -21.95 43.96 -29.46
CA PRO A 553 -21.60 43.85 -30.88
C PRO A 553 -20.28 44.47 -31.31
N LEU A 554 -19.84 45.51 -30.62
CA LEU A 554 -18.61 46.23 -30.96
C LEU A 554 -17.43 45.87 -30.05
N GLU A 555 -17.70 45.37 -28.84
CA GLU A 555 -16.71 45.02 -27.80
C GLU A 555 -16.48 43.51 -27.72
N LYS A 556 -15.32 43.07 -28.22
CA LYS A 556 -14.90 41.66 -28.19
C LYS A 556 -13.39 41.51 -28.26
N ILE A 557 -12.86 40.46 -27.63
CA ILE A 557 -11.44 40.10 -27.73
C ILE A 557 -11.14 39.68 -29.18
N ASN A 558 -10.10 40.28 -29.78
CA ASN A 558 -9.68 39.95 -31.13
C ASN A 558 -8.56 38.89 -31.17
N GLY A 559 -8.28 38.32 -32.34
CA GLY A 559 -7.30 37.24 -32.48
C GLY A 559 -5.88 37.61 -32.01
N GLY A 560 -5.42 38.85 -32.24
CA GLY A 560 -4.11 39.30 -31.78
C GLY A 560 -4.03 39.45 -30.25
N GLU A 561 -5.13 39.84 -29.62
CA GLU A 561 -5.25 39.87 -28.15
C GLU A 561 -5.29 38.45 -27.58
N MET A 562 -6.00 37.51 -28.23
CA MET A 562 -5.99 36.08 -27.84
C MET A 562 -4.58 35.49 -27.89
N THR A 563 -3.83 35.73 -28.97
CA THR A 563 -2.43 35.27 -29.06
C THR A 563 -1.59 35.80 -27.90
N TRP A 564 -1.76 37.07 -27.55
CA TRP A 564 -1.02 37.70 -26.46
C TRP A 564 -1.44 37.18 -25.08
N LEU A 565 -2.74 36.97 -24.84
CA LEU A 565 -3.25 36.37 -23.60
C LEU A 565 -2.69 34.95 -23.42
N ARG A 566 -2.77 34.11 -24.47
CA ARG A 566 -2.20 32.75 -24.45
C ARG A 566 -0.71 32.73 -24.13
N ALA A 567 0.06 33.64 -24.73
CA ALA A 567 1.49 33.76 -24.47
C ALA A 567 1.78 34.15 -23.00
N ASN A 568 0.97 35.02 -22.40
CA ASN A 568 1.14 35.40 -21.00
C ASN A 568 0.70 34.31 -20.02
N THR A 569 -0.29 33.47 -20.36
CA THR A 569 -0.60 32.26 -19.58
C THR A 569 0.62 31.34 -19.52
N VAL A 570 1.30 31.10 -20.65
CA VAL A 570 2.54 30.29 -20.66
C VAL A 570 3.64 30.92 -19.81
N ARG A 571 3.81 32.25 -19.87
CA ARG A 571 4.82 32.96 -19.06
C ARG A 571 4.53 32.88 -17.56
N LEU A 572 3.26 33.00 -17.17
CA LEU A 572 2.82 32.85 -15.78
C LEU A 572 3.09 31.42 -15.28
N ASP A 573 2.68 30.42 -16.04
CA ASP A 573 2.90 29.01 -15.71
C ASP A 573 4.38 28.66 -15.61
N ASP A 574 5.24 29.23 -16.47
CA ASP A 574 6.69 29.09 -16.37
C ASP A 574 7.26 29.68 -15.08
N VAL A 575 6.72 30.81 -14.60
CA VAL A 575 7.11 31.41 -13.31
C VAL A 575 6.68 30.49 -12.16
N ILE A 576 5.46 29.98 -12.19
CA ILE A 576 4.91 29.05 -11.18
C ILE A 576 5.74 27.77 -11.12
N LYS A 577 6.01 27.16 -12.28
CA LYS A 577 6.81 25.95 -12.42
C LYS A 577 8.23 26.12 -11.88
N LYS A 578 8.90 27.22 -12.21
CA LYS A 578 10.26 27.52 -11.72
C LYS A 578 10.28 27.74 -10.21
N ALA A 579 9.29 28.44 -9.66
CA ALA A 579 9.17 28.65 -8.23
C ALA A 579 8.90 27.33 -7.48
N ALA A 580 8.01 26.48 -7.97
CA ALA A 580 7.75 25.16 -7.39
C ALA A 580 9.02 24.29 -7.37
N ALA A 581 9.77 24.26 -8.47
CA ALA A 581 11.03 23.52 -8.56
C ALA A 581 12.12 24.02 -7.60
N SER A 582 12.04 25.28 -7.15
CA SER A 582 13.03 25.86 -6.22
C SER A 582 12.82 25.44 -4.75
N VAL A 583 11.72 24.76 -4.42
CA VAL A 583 11.37 24.37 -3.05
C VAL A 583 11.19 22.84 -2.96
N PRO A 584 11.99 22.14 -2.14
CA PRO A 584 11.89 20.69 -2.00
C PRO A 584 10.48 20.21 -1.59
N GLY A 585 10.05 19.12 -2.23
CA GLY A 585 8.76 18.49 -1.98
C GLY A 585 7.55 19.24 -2.57
N VAL A 586 7.76 20.31 -3.35
CA VAL A 586 6.69 21.01 -4.08
C VAL A 586 6.69 20.52 -5.52
N THR A 587 5.53 20.09 -6.03
CA THR A 587 5.38 19.55 -7.38
C THR A 587 4.49 20.45 -8.22
N TYR A 588 4.97 20.81 -9.40
CA TYR A 588 4.19 21.54 -10.39
C TYR A 588 3.23 20.60 -11.15
N VAL A 589 1.95 20.96 -11.16
CA VAL A 589 0.89 20.32 -11.93
C VAL A 589 0.68 21.14 -13.21
N ASP A 590 0.95 20.52 -14.35
CA ASP A 590 1.02 21.20 -15.64
C ASP A 590 -0.30 21.08 -16.41
N PRO A 591 -1.15 22.14 -16.46
CA PRO A 591 -2.41 22.11 -17.19
C PRO A 591 -2.23 22.20 -18.71
N LEU A 592 -1.01 22.40 -19.20
CA LEU A 592 -0.66 22.39 -20.63
C LEU A 592 0.12 21.13 -21.02
N GLY A 593 0.47 20.30 -20.04
CA GLY A 593 1.28 19.10 -20.22
C GLY A 593 0.49 17.90 -20.72
N SER A 594 1.20 16.79 -20.97
CA SER A 594 0.63 15.56 -21.53
C SER A 594 -0.39 14.84 -20.64
N ARG A 595 -0.46 15.18 -19.35
CA ARG A 595 -1.47 14.66 -18.41
C ARG A 595 -2.77 15.48 -18.42
N SER A 596 -2.78 16.63 -19.07
CA SER A 596 -3.91 17.54 -19.11
C SER A 596 -4.86 17.20 -20.26
N THR A 597 -6.15 17.28 -19.97
CA THR A 597 -7.23 17.15 -20.94
C THR A 597 -7.84 18.49 -21.35
N PHE A 598 -7.32 19.61 -20.84
CA PHE A 598 -7.80 20.96 -21.20
C PHE A 598 -7.63 21.35 -22.68
N PRO A 599 -6.55 20.97 -23.40
CA PRO A 599 -6.39 21.36 -24.80
C PRO A 599 -7.59 20.92 -25.68
N GLY A 600 -8.15 21.85 -26.44
CA GLY A 600 -9.34 21.63 -27.28
C GLY A 600 -10.68 21.91 -26.59
N HIS A 601 -10.65 22.39 -25.34
CA HIS A 601 -11.81 22.78 -24.53
C HIS A 601 -11.77 24.26 -24.09
N GLU A 602 -10.97 25.08 -24.76
CA GLU A 602 -10.94 26.53 -24.59
C GLU A 602 -12.30 27.18 -24.93
N VAL A 603 -12.50 28.46 -24.61
CA VAL A 603 -13.68 29.22 -25.11
C VAL A 603 -13.73 29.19 -26.65
N CYS A 604 -14.90 29.41 -27.25
CA CYS A 604 -15.09 29.38 -28.71
C CYS A 604 -14.94 28.01 -29.40
N THR A 605 -14.61 26.94 -28.68
CA THR A 605 -14.42 25.58 -29.26
C THR A 605 -15.73 24.79 -29.46
N GLY A 606 -16.86 25.32 -28.98
CA GLY A 606 -18.17 24.64 -29.01
C GLY A 606 -18.32 23.51 -27.97
N ARG A 607 -17.26 23.17 -27.24
CA ARG A 607 -17.22 22.17 -26.15
C ARG A 607 -16.45 22.70 -24.93
N SER A 608 -16.63 23.99 -24.66
CA SER A 608 -15.80 24.73 -23.72
C SER A 608 -15.96 24.23 -22.28
N TRP A 609 -14.85 24.17 -21.57
CA TRP A 609 -14.76 23.94 -20.13
C TRP A 609 -14.61 25.22 -19.33
N PHE A 610 -14.75 26.37 -19.99
CA PHE A 610 -14.74 27.69 -19.39
C PHE A 610 -16.07 28.36 -19.62
N ASN A 611 -16.44 29.25 -18.71
CA ASN A 611 -17.51 30.20 -18.95
C ASN A 611 -17.03 31.25 -19.97
N GLY A 612 -17.87 31.57 -20.95
CA GLY A 612 -17.68 32.79 -21.74
C GLY A 612 -17.96 34.04 -20.90
N VAL A 613 -18.16 35.18 -21.56
CA VAL A 613 -18.68 36.39 -20.90
C VAL A 613 -20.08 36.11 -20.35
N VAL A 614 -20.25 36.16 -19.02
CA VAL A 614 -21.53 35.86 -18.34
C VAL A 614 -22.27 37.16 -17.97
N ASP A 615 -23.43 37.36 -18.62
CA ASP A 615 -24.44 38.44 -18.52
C ASP A 615 -23.94 39.90 -18.63
N PRO A 616 -24.12 40.55 -19.80
CA PRO A 616 -23.75 41.95 -20.07
C PRO A 616 -24.74 43.01 -19.54
N SER A 617 -25.77 42.65 -18.76
CA SER A 617 -26.76 43.59 -18.20
C SER A 617 -26.47 44.09 -16.76
N GLY A 618 -25.38 43.61 -16.14
CA GLY A 618 -24.86 44.06 -14.85
C GLY A 618 -23.34 44.24 -14.86
N PRO A 619 -22.68 44.61 -13.74
CA PRO A 619 -21.23 44.50 -13.65
C PRO A 619 -20.86 43.05 -13.97
N LEU A 620 -19.93 42.84 -14.92
CA LEU A 620 -19.49 41.53 -15.40
C LEU A 620 -19.49 40.52 -14.25
N LYS A 621 -20.31 39.46 -14.35
CA LYS A 621 -20.28 38.44 -13.31
C LYS A 621 -18.87 37.89 -13.23
N VAL A 622 -18.37 37.79 -11.98
CA VAL A 622 -17.04 37.32 -11.58
C VAL A 622 -16.69 35.92 -12.13
N TRP A 623 -17.66 35.24 -12.75
CA TRP A 623 -17.59 33.90 -13.33
C TRP A 623 -16.95 33.86 -14.71
N SER A 624 -16.86 35.01 -15.40
CA SER A 624 -16.37 35.09 -16.77
C SER A 624 -14.96 34.49 -16.89
N PHE A 625 -14.74 33.64 -17.89
CA PHE A 625 -13.46 32.96 -18.17
C PHE A 625 -12.95 31.97 -17.12
N HIS A 626 -13.71 31.70 -16.07
CA HIS A 626 -13.36 30.67 -15.10
C HIS A 626 -13.80 29.27 -15.57
N PRO A 627 -13.16 28.20 -15.07
CA PRO A 627 -13.62 26.84 -15.35
C PRO A 627 -15.07 26.65 -14.92
N ASN A 628 -15.90 26.14 -15.83
CA ASN A 628 -17.25 25.69 -15.52
C ASN A 628 -17.19 24.30 -14.81
N PRO A 629 -18.31 23.68 -14.42
CA PRO A 629 -18.28 22.37 -13.75
C PRO A 629 -17.52 21.26 -14.50
N LEU A 630 -17.46 21.30 -15.84
CA LEU A 630 -16.65 20.35 -16.62
C LEU A 630 -15.15 20.66 -16.48
N GLY A 631 -14.76 21.93 -16.51
CA GLY A 631 -13.38 22.36 -16.29
C GLY A 631 -12.89 22.05 -14.87
N GLN A 632 -13.72 22.22 -13.85
CA GLN A 632 -13.38 21.83 -12.48
C GLN A 632 -13.16 20.31 -12.35
N ARG A 633 -13.95 19.49 -13.04
CA ARG A 633 -13.73 18.03 -13.14
C ARG A 633 -12.42 17.69 -13.83
N ALA A 634 -12.07 18.41 -14.90
CA ALA A 634 -10.79 18.23 -15.58
C ALA A 634 -9.60 18.58 -14.69
N TYR A 635 -9.67 19.67 -13.92
CA TYR A 635 -8.68 19.99 -12.91
C TYR A 635 -8.56 18.90 -11.85
N ALA A 636 -9.69 18.39 -11.35
CA ALA A 636 -9.68 17.33 -10.34
C ALA A 636 -8.99 16.07 -10.86
N GLN A 637 -9.28 15.66 -12.11
CA GLN A 637 -8.60 14.56 -12.78
C GLN A 637 -7.11 14.83 -12.98
N LEU A 638 -6.74 16.05 -13.38
CA LEU A 638 -5.36 16.45 -13.56
C LEU A 638 -4.57 16.32 -12.24
N PHE A 639 -5.04 16.92 -11.14
CA PHE A 639 -4.40 16.76 -9.83
C PHE A 639 -4.36 15.29 -9.39
N ALA A 640 -5.44 14.53 -9.64
CA ALA A 640 -5.53 13.12 -9.31
C ALA A 640 -4.52 12.24 -10.08
N ALA A 641 -4.05 12.68 -11.26
CA ALA A 641 -3.00 12.02 -12.03
C ALA A 641 -1.59 12.26 -11.49
N TYR A 642 -1.42 13.21 -10.57
CA TYR A 642 -0.18 13.45 -9.86
C TYR A 642 -0.12 12.73 -8.52
N LEU A 643 -1.25 12.29 -7.96
CA LEU A 643 -1.33 11.52 -6.71
C LEU A 643 -1.08 10.04 -6.94
#